data_AF-A0A7V2LLY5-F1
#
_entry.id   AF-A0A7V2LLY5-F1
#
_cell.length_a   1.000
_cell.length_b   1.000
_cell.length_c   1.000
_cell.angle_alpha   90.00
_cell.angle_beta   90.00
_cell.angle_gamma   90.00
#
_symmetry.space_group_name_H-M   'P 1'
#
loop_
_entity.id
_entity.type
_entity.pdbx_description
1 polymer ?
#
loop_
_entity_poly.entity_id
_entity_poly.type
_entity_poly.pdbx_seq_one_letter_code
_entity_poly.pdbx_strand_id
1 'polypeptide(L)'
;MKETERQPPNKTTPVSNPQIWWWLAVAILLLGTALRLYQLGQDSLWVDEIITQQMTQRSIPKMLKLVGTFSAHPPLYYLLAYQNRLLGWSDFAARLTSAFAGILTIPVLIILARKLWGAPVGLVAGLLIALWPVHLHFSQEARQYALLMLFASLSMYWLYRGVTGEGVGAWIGYVISITGALYSHNFTFLWVAAQVVFVGILWFSSLWRGGIAGLKKDARRILSPFVLSLIVIGIFYLPWAPSLLTQSKRLVGGVSIPSAKGAGGLSYATIFTQSLRFFAEKNDVVKTIFVVLASIGFIVGALRRRWTTLLLIASSLIIPFLIMGMISSSHFFTARYLFPLLTPIILLCAEAFHPLFRLGDLAFGQSTRAWTAGVIALFLIIAGLALFPIQSYYQQEKEDWHGVARLLVAQKAPDDLILADGMLLDKAGDAGRVQQALGYYLPDEAILEAAPTSVQALLDHPNPNATVWGVLWYQHRLGARDQVSPDIELIDFYDLVVVQAKEPSGDILQDTTAVLEAVLLLQRHPESQPDLHLTLAEIYLKLGKPEKAAEHAVAAMLLINPANPRLLTALFHVLESPEIQEWNAAFDFIDHLETAVLAAPKSDFPHLEQTAFTIDGSTRDALMLHPPASLSYTIHIPPNAAFMTTSIATDPETWGWGGDGVTFQIDIEASGKRERVLAQHISNSESDRHWRDVLIDMRPYRGMDATITFRVDPGPAGDFTGDRAGWAKPILWHESTHNATPQ
;
A
#
# COMPACT_ATOMS: atom_id res chain seq x y z
N MET A 1 -31.94 65.51 -50.85
CA MET A 1 -31.49 64.21 -50.31
C MET A 1 -30.79 64.47 -48.99
N LYS A 2 -31.42 64.11 -47.86
CA LYS A 2 -30.79 64.07 -46.54
C LYS A 2 -30.49 62.60 -46.25
N GLU A 3 -29.21 62.26 -46.13
CA GLU A 3 -28.78 60.93 -45.69
C GLU A 3 -29.15 60.76 -44.21
N THR A 4 -30.08 59.84 -43.96
CA THR A 4 -30.36 59.29 -42.64
C THR A 4 -29.18 58.45 -42.18
N GLU A 5 -28.41 58.97 -41.22
CA GLU A 5 -27.48 58.21 -40.39
C GLU A 5 -28.20 57.00 -39.76
N ARG A 6 -27.80 55.79 -40.16
CA ARG A 6 -28.15 54.57 -39.45
C ARG A 6 -27.39 54.56 -38.12
N GLN A 7 -28.11 54.77 -37.03
CA GLN A 7 -27.60 54.47 -35.69
C GLN A 7 -27.14 52.99 -35.63
N PRO A 8 -25.96 52.69 -35.05
CA PRO A 8 -25.54 51.31 -34.84
C PRO A 8 -26.49 50.59 -33.88
N PRO A 9 -26.73 49.29 -34.05
CA PRO A 9 -27.66 48.55 -33.19
C PRO A 9 -27.20 48.63 -31.74
N ASN A 10 -28.15 49.00 -30.87
CA ASN A 10 -28.01 49.05 -29.43
C ASN A 10 -27.30 47.79 -28.92
N LYS A 11 -26.14 47.95 -28.28
CA LYS A 11 -25.49 46.86 -27.54
C LYS A 11 -26.47 46.41 -26.46
N THR A 12 -27.11 45.27 -26.66
CA THR A 12 -27.91 44.57 -25.64
C THR A 12 -27.03 44.39 -24.41
N THR A 13 -27.29 45.19 -23.37
CA THR A 13 -26.67 45.02 -22.06
C THR A 13 -27.08 43.66 -21.51
N PRO A 14 -26.16 42.86 -20.94
CA PRO A 14 -26.52 41.58 -20.36
C PRO A 14 -27.53 41.80 -19.23
N VAL A 15 -28.67 41.12 -19.33
CA VAL A 15 -29.85 41.29 -18.47
C VAL A 15 -29.68 40.67 -17.07
N SER A 16 -28.49 40.13 -16.77
CA SER A 16 -28.20 39.42 -15.52
C SER A 16 -28.07 40.36 -14.32
N ASN A 17 -28.87 40.14 -13.28
CA ASN A 17 -28.73 40.83 -11.98
C ASN A 17 -27.47 40.32 -11.24
N PRO A 18 -26.45 41.15 -10.96
CA PRO A 18 -25.21 40.72 -10.30
C PRO A 18 -25.43 40.15 -8.88
N GLN A 19 -26.54 40.48 -8.21
CA GLN A 19 -26.86 39.94 -6.89
C GLN A 19 -27.19 38.44 -6.92
N ILE A 20 -27.76 37.92 -8.02
CA ILE A 20 -28.13 36.50 -8.08
C ILE A 20 -26.92 35.59 -8.09
N TRP A 21 -25.86 36.03 -8.77
CA TRP A 21 -24.60 35.29 -8.82
C TRP A 21 -23.96 35.15 -7.44
N TRP A 22 -24.10 36.18 -6.61
CA TRP A 22 -23.66 36.14 -5.22
C TRP A 22 -24.47 35.13 -4.41
N TRP A 23 -25.80 35.18 -4.48
CA TRP A 23 -26.64 34.22 -3.76
C TRP A 23 -26.43 32.77 -4.22
N LEU A 24 -26.23 32.54 -5.51
CA LEU A 24 -25.89 31.21 -6.03
C LEU A 24 -24.51 30.75 -5.55
N ALA A 25 -23.50 31.62 -5.51
CA ALA A 25 -22.20 31.29 -4.94
C ALA A 25 -22.30 30.90 -3.46
N VAL A 26 -23.08 31.66 -2.68
CA VAL A 26 -23.35 31.37 -1.27
C VAL A 26 -24.09 30.04 -1.12
N ALA A 27 -25.13 29.79 -1.91
CA ALA A 27 -25.87 28.53 -1.88
C ALA A 27 -24.97 27.32 -2.22
N ILE A 28 -24.11 27.45 -3.23
CA ILE A 28 -23.12 26.41 -3.58
C ILE A 28 -22.15 26.18 -2.42
N LEU A 29 -21.64 27.24 -1.80
CA LEU A 29 -20.71 27.14 -0.67
C LEU A 29 -21.38 26.46 0.53
N LEU A 30 -22.62 26.84 0.87
CA LEU A 30 -23.39 26.23 1.95
C LEU A 30 -23.67 24.75 1.68
N LEU A 31 -24.09 24.41 0.45
CA LEU A 31 -24.29 23.02 0.03
C LEU A 31 -22.99 22.22 0.15
N GLY A 32 -21.90 22.71 -0.41
CA GLY A 32 -20.61 22.02 -0.36
C GLY A 32 -20.04 21.90 1.07
N THR A 33 -20.34 22.87 1.93
CA THR A 33 -20.02 22.84 3.37
C THR A 33 -20.85 21.77 4.08
N ALA A 34 -22.17 21.75 3.86
CA ALA A 34 -23.06 20.75 4.45
C ALA A 34 -22.61 19.33 4.09
N LEU A 35 -22.29 19.07 2.81
CA LEU A 35 -21.78 17.77 2.38
C LEU A 35 -20.45 17.42 3.10
N ARG A 36 -19.48 18.33 3.13
CA ARG A 36 -18.17 18.04 3.76
C ARG A 36 -18.23 17.87 5.28
N LEU A 37 -19.25 18.38 5.95
CA LEU A 37 -19.44 18.21 7.39
C LEU A 37 -20.41 17.08 7.75
N TYR A 38 -21.25 16.64 6.80
CA TYR A 38 -22.17 15.54 6.99
C TYR A 38 -21.41 14.24 7.26
N GLN A 39 -21.75 13.54 8.35
CA GLN A 39 -21.12 12.29 8.79
C GLN A 39 -19.58 12.34 8.98
N LEU A 40 -18.99 13.53 9.13
CA LEU A 40 -17.53 13.69 9.14
C LEU A 40 -16.79 12.85 10.21
N GLY A 41 -17.43 12.53 11.34
CA GLY A 41 -16.88 11.67 12.39
C GLY A 41 -17.65 10.36 12.63
N GLN A 42 -18.49 9.92 11.69
CA GLN A 42 -19.25 8.67 11.82
C GLN A 42 -18.36 7.46 11.51
N ASP A 43 -17.68 7.47 10.36
CA ASP A 43 -16.77 6.39 9.97
C ASP A 43 -15.50 6.41 10.82
N SER A 44 -14.96 5.23 11.14
CA SER A 44 -13.63 5.13 11.74
C SER A 44 -12.54 5.70 10.84
N LEU A 45 -11.48 6.19 11.47
CA LEU A 45 -10.20 6.51 10.84
C LEU A 45 -9.57 5.22 10.33
N TRP A 46 -9.15 5.22 9.06
CA TRP A 46 -8.23 4.17 8.58
C TRP A 46 -6.82 4.46 9.07
N VAL A 47 -5.93 3.47 8.97
CA VAL A 47 -4.62 3.47 9.64
C VAL A 47 -3.75 4.71 9.31
N ASP A 48 -3.76 5.20 8.07
CA ASP A 48 -3.03 6.42 7.67
C ASP A 48 -3.54 7.69 8.39
N GLU A 49 -4.86 7.78 8.64
CA GLU A 49 -5.46 8.88 9.42
C GLU A 49 -5.06 8.78 10.90
N ILE A 50 -5.04 7.55 11.44
CA ILE A 50 -4.62 7.26 12.83
C ILE A 50 -3.15 7.64 13.03
N ILE A 51 -2.25 7.22 12.15
CA ILE A 51 -0.83 7.61 12.20
C ILE A 51 -0.71 9.14 12.16
N THR A 52 -1.53 9.81 11.34
CA THR A 52 -1.54 11.27 11.27
C THR A 52 -1.95 11.89 12.61
N GLN A 53 -2.99 11.36 13.26
CA GLN A 53 -3.41 11.80 14.61
C GLN A 53 -2.35 11.54 15.67
N GLN A 54 -1.78 10.34 15.73
CA GLN A 54 -0.72 9.98 16.67
C GLN A 54 0.52 10.89 16.56
N MET A 55 0.85 11.37 15.37
CA MET A 55 1.93 12.35 15.17
C MET A 55 1.57 13.70 15.80
N THR A 56 0.32 14.17 15.66
CA THR A 56 -0.14 15.45 16.23
C THR A 56 -0.29 15.43 17.77
N GLN A 57 -0.45 14.23 18.35
CA GLN A 57 -0.40 14.01 19.80
C GLN A 57 1.01 14.22 20.39
N ARG A 58 2.07 14.27 19.57
CA ARG A 58 3.43 14.60 20.01
C ARG A 58 3.64 16.12 20.08
N SER A 59 4.59 16.59 20.89
CA SER A 59 5.00 18.00 20.90
C SER A 59 5.50 18.43 19.51
N ILE A 60 5.31 19.69 19.10
CA ILE A 60 5.74 20.20 17.78
C ILE A 60 7.19 19.81 17.42
N PRO A 61 8.22 19.98 18.28
CA PRO A 61 9.58 19.60 17.92
C PRO A 61 9.74 18.10 17.64
N LYS A 62 9.12 17.25 18.47
CA LYS A 62 9.11 15.79 18.29
C LYS A 62 8.38 15.40 17.01
N MET A 63 7.23 16.01 16.74
CA MET A 63 6.46 15.81 15.51
C MET A 63 7.30 16.18 14.28
N LEU A 64 7.92 17.36 14.24
CA LEU A 64 8.75 17.78 13.10
C LEU A 64 9.93 16.83 12.87
N LYS A 65 10.60 16.38 13.94
CA LYS A 65 11.67 15.38 13.86
C LYS A 65 11.17 14.04 13.29
N LEU A 66 10.04 13.55 13.79
CA LEU A 66 9.46 12.28 13.34
C LEU A 66 9.00 12.37 11.88
N VAL A 67 8.25 13.42 11.51
CA VAL A 67 7.77 13.66 10.14
C VAL A 67 8.95 13.80 9.17
N GLY A 68 9.98 14.57 9.55
CA GLY A 68 11.18 14.76 8.72
C GLY A 68 12.04 13.51 8.54
N THR A 69 11.83 12.48 9.37
CA THR A 69 12.62 11.24 9.36
C THR A 69 11.82 10.07 8.78
N PHE A 70 10.59 9.86 9.22
CA PHE A 70 9.80 8.65 8.99
C PHE A 70 8.57 8.87 8.10
N SER A 71 8.06 10.10 7.95
CA SER A 71 6.92 10.36 7.09
C SER A 71 7.38 10.68 5.66
N ALA A 72 6.62 10.24 4.65
CA ALA A 72 6.81 10.63 3.26
C ALA A 72 6.27 12.05 2.95
N HIS A 73 5.74 12.74 3.95
CA HIS A 73 4.93 13.94 3.79
C HIS A 73 5.50 15.15 4.56
N PRO A 74 5.46 16.35 3.97
CA PRO A 74 5.92 17.57 4.64
C PRO A 74 4.98 18.05 5.77
N PRO A 75 5.43 19.01 6.62
CA PRO A 75 4.85 19.20 7.95
C PRO A 75 3.58 20.07 8.01
N LEU A 76 3.17 20.78 6.95
CA LEU A 76 2.11 21.77 7.05
C LEU A 76 0.78 21.17 7.49
N TYR A 77 0.41 20.01 6.93
CA TYR A 77 -0.85 19.37 7.29
C TYR A 77 -0.87 19.01 8.78
N TYR A 78 0.21 18.42 9.30
CA TYR A 78 0.33 18.05 10.72
C TYR A 78 0.29 19.29 11.63
N LEU A 79 0.93 20.39 11.23
CA LEU A 79 0.90 21.64 11.97
C LEU A 79 -0.52 22.24 12.05
N LEU A 80 -1.30 22.15 10.97
CA LEU A 80 -2.70 22.60 10.96
C LEU A 80 -3.62 21.65 11.75
N ALA A 81 -3.40 20.34 11.63
CA ALA A 81 -4.11 19.33 12.40
C ALA A 81 -3.79 19.37 13.91
N TYR A 82 -2.77 20.13 14.32
CA TYR A 82 -2.46 20.36 15.73
C TYR A 82 -3.61 21.03 16.51
N GLN A 83 -4.56 21.67 15.81
CA GLN A 83 -5.81 22.20 16.38
C GLN A 83 -6.63 21.16 17.16
N ASN A 84 -6.45 19.86 16.87
CA ASN A 84 -7.19 18.77 17.51
C ASN A 84 -6.94 18.70 19.02
N ARG A 85 -5.81 19.23 19.50
CA ARG A 85 -5.54 19.39 20.93
C ARG A 85 -6.52 20.33 21.64
N LEU A 86 -7.05 21.32 20.92
CA LEU A 86 -8.02 22.28 21.44
C LEU A 86 -9.46 21.78 21.29
N LEU A 87 -9.73 21.02 20.22
CA LEU A 87 -11.08 20.55 19.86
C LEU A 87 -11.41 19.15 20.42
N GLY A 88 -10.42 18.44 20.95
CA GLY A 88 -10.53 17.07 21.42
C GLY A 88 -10.07 16.03 20.38
N TRP A 89 -9.73 14.83 20.87
CA TRP A 89 -9.32 13.70 20.05
C TRP A 89 -10.55 12.92 19.60
N SER A 90 -11.12 13.33 18.47
CA SER A 90 -12.24 12.64 17.82
C SER A 90 -12.02 12.57 16.32
N ASP A 91 -12.65 11.59 15.67
CA ASP A 91 -12.61 11.40 14.22
C ASP A 91 -13.15 12.63 13.47
N PHE A 92 -14.16 13.29 14.04
CA PHE A 92 -14.66 14.57 13.53
C PHE A 92 -13.55 15.63 13.52
N ALA A 93 -12.89 15.86 14.66
CA ALA A 93 -11.82 16.84 14.79
C ALA A 93 -10.63 16.50 13.86
N ALA A 94 -10.29 15.21 13.77
CA ALA A 94 -9.23 14.69 12.92
C ALA A 94 -9.34 15.16 11.46
N ARG A 95 -10.56 15.20 10.92
CA ARG A 95 -10.84 15.50 9.51
C ARG A 95 -11.14 16.98 9.24
N LEU A 96 -11.27 17.83 10.26
CA LEU A 96 -11.62 19.25 10.09
C LEU A 96 -10.64 20.00 9.19
N THR A 97 -9.32 19.76 9.32
CA THR A 97 -8.32 20.44 8.48
C THR A 97 -8.57 20.17 6.99
N SER A 98 -8.84 18.93 6.62
CA SER A 98 -9.19 18.54 5.25
C SER A 98 -10.54 19.08 4.82
N ALA A 99 -11.54 19.05 5.70
CA ALA A 99 -12.88 19.55 5.41
C ALA A 99 -12.84 21.05 5.09
N PHE A 100 -12.15 21.83 5.92
CA PHE A 100 -11.94 23.26 5.69
C PHE A 100 -11.17 23.54 4.40
N ALA A 101 -10.11 22.79 4.13
CA ALA A 101 -9.38 22.93 2.86
C ALA A 101 -10.31 22.66 1.66
N GLY A 102 -11.11 21.60 1.73
CA GLY A 102 -12.09 21.26 0.72
C GLY A 102 -13.19 22.30 0.54
N ILE A 103 -13.68 22.89 1.63
CA ILE A 103 -14.67 23.98 1.61
C ILE A 103 -14.07 25.22 0.92
N LEU A 104 -12.83 25.59 1.25
CA LEU A 104 -12.14 26.75 0.67
C LEU A 104 -11.78 26.56 -0.81
N THR A 105 -11.63 25.32 -1.27
CA THR A 105 -11.41 25.04 -2.70
C THR A 105 -12.61 25.46 -3.55
N ILE A 106 -13.84 25.38 -3.04
CA ILE A 106 -15.07 25.77 -3.77
C ILE A 106 -15.02 27.24 -4.24
N PRO A 107 -14.89 28.26 -3.35
CA PRO A 107 -14.84 29.64 -3.77
C PRO A 107 -13.59 29.94 -4.60
N VAL A 108 -12.46 29.28 -4.35
CA VAL A 108 -11.25 29.43 -5.17
C VAL A 108 -11.52 29.02 -6.63
N LEU A 109 -12.19 27.89 -6.85
CA LEU A 109 -12.57 27.43 -8.19
C LEU A 109 -13.61 28.34 -8.84
N ILE A 110 -14.59 28.86 -8.07
CA ILE A 110 -15.54 29.86 -8.57
C ILE A 110 -14.79 31.10 -9.08
N ILE A 111 -13.86 31.62 -8.28
CA ILE A 111 -13.10 32.83 -8.60
C ILE A 111 -12.16 32.58 -9.78
N LEU A 112 -11.47 31.43 -9.81
CA LEU A 112 -10.57 31.03 -10.90
C LEU A 112 -11.33 30.88 -12.22
N ALA A 113 -12.36 30.05 -12.28
CA ALA A 113 -13.16 29.88 -13.49
C ALA A 113 -13.86 31.17 -13.93
N ARG A 114 -14.33 31.99 -12.98
CA ARG A 114 -14.85 33.34 -13.28
C ARG A 114 -13.81 34.22 -13.95
N LYS A 115 -12.56 34.16 -13.51
CA LYS A 115 -11.46 34.93 -14.10
C LYS A 115 -11.13 34.44 -15.52
N LEU A 116 -11.22 33.14 -15.76
CA LEU A 116 -10.91 32.53 -17.05
C LEU A 116 -12.03 32.74 -18.10
N TRP A 117 -13.30 32.60 -17.71
CA TRP A 117 -14.41 32.55 -18.68
C TRP A 117 -15.68 33.31 -18.29
N GLY A 118 -15.76 33.86 -17.07
CA GLY A 118 -16.88 34.69 -16.61
C GLY A 118 -17.71 34.05 -15.50
N ALA A 119 -18.58 34.84 -14.87
CA ALA A 119 -19.32 34.43 -13.67
C ALA A 119 -20.17 33.15 -13.80
N PRO A 120 -20.92 32.91 -14.91
CA PRO A 120 -21.71 31.69 -15.06
C PRO A 120 -20.85 30.41 -15.00
N VAL A 121 -19.74 30.39 -15.74
CA VAL A 121 -18.78 29.28 -15.75
C VAL A 121 -18.10 29.12 -14.39
N GLY A 122 -17.83 30.23 -13.70
CA GLY A 122 -17.37 30.25 -12.32
C GLY A 122 -18.27 29.45 -11.38
N LEU A 123 -19.57 29.74 -11.40
CA LEU A 123 -20.53 29.05 -10.55
C LEU A 123 -20.71 27.58 -10.92
N VAL A 124 -20.66 27.22 -12.22
CA VAL A 124 -20.65 25.80 -12.63
C VAL A 124 -19.42 25.09 -12.08
N ALA A 125 -18.24 25.67 -12.17
CA ALA A 125 -17.03 25.08 -11.60
C ALA A 125 -17.15 24.87 -10.08
N GLY A 126 -17.71 25.86 -9.37
CA GLY A 126 -18.02 25.76 -7.95
C GLY A 126 -19.01 24.66 -7.61
N LEU A 127 -20.10 24.56 -8.36
CA LEU A 127 -21.11 23.51 -8.17
C LEU A 127 -20.53 22.13 -8.44
N LEU A 128 -19.79 21.97 -9.54
CA LEU A 128 -19.14 20.70 -9.87
C LEU A 128 -18.19 20.27 -8.75
N ILE A 129 -17.28 21.13 -8.28
CA ILE A 129 -16.35 20.75 -7.21
C ILE A 129 -17.03 20.59 -5.84
N ALA A 130 -18.12 21.31 -5.58
CA ALA A 130 -18.90 21.14 -4.36
C ALA A 130 -19.50 19.73 -4.27
N LEU A 131 -19.91 19.18 -5.41
CA LEU A 131 -20.63 17.91 -5.55
C LEU A 131 -19.74 16.73 -5.98
N TRP A 132 -18.47 16.95 -6.34
CA TRP A 132 -17.64 15.91 -6.94
C TRP A 132 -17.20 14.85 -5.91
N PRO A 133 -17.52 13.54 -6.09
CA PRO A 133 -17.30 12.51 -5.08
C PRO A 133 -15.86 12.38 -4.60
N VAL A 134 -14.87 12.30 -5.50
CA VAL A 134 -13.47 12.17 -5.07
C VAL A 134 -12.97 13.39 -4.31
N HIS A 135 -13.52 14.57 -4.58
CA HIS A 135 -13.18 15.75 -3.80
C HIS A 135 -13.86 15.75 -2.43
N LEU A 136 -15.09 15.24 -2.32
CA LEU A 136 -15.75 15.01 -1.03
C LEU A 136 -14.96 14.00 -0.20
N HIS A 137 -14.57 12.87 -0.79
CA HIS A 137 -13.75 11.83 -0.16
C HIS A 137 -12.49 12.41 0.49
N PHE A 138 -11.64 13.11 -0.27
CA PHE A 138 -10.42 13.71 0.28
C PHE A 138 -10.66 14.94 1.16
N SER A 139 -11.86 15.53 1.13
CA SER A 139 -12.25 16.56 2.11
C SER A 139 -12.66 15.94 3.45
N GLN A 140 -13.06 14.67 3.49
CA GLN A 140 -13.46 13.95 4.70
C GLN A 140 -12.44 12.88 5.12
N GLU A 141 -11.21 12.98 4.61
CA GLU A 141 -10.09 12.14 5.01
C GLU A 141 -9.03 13.03 5.68
N ALA A 142 -8.57 12.68 6.88
CA ALA A 142 -7.61 13.40 7.71
C ALA A 142 -6.17 13.35 7.15
N ARG A 143 -6.03 13.70 5.87
CA ARG A 143 -4.82 13.63 5.06
C ARG A 143 -4.69 14.89 4.20
N GLN A 144 -3.47 15.18 3.74
CA GLN A 144 -3.13 16.46 3.12
C GLN A 144 -3.70 16.73 1.72
N TYR A 145 -4.44 15.80 1.10
CA TYR A 145 -4.79 15.87 -0.31
C TYR A 145 -5.72 17.06 -0.65
N ALA A 146 -6.73 17.33 0.17
CA ALA A 146 -7.59 18.51 0.00
C ALA A 146 -6.80 19.82 0.14
N LEU A 147 -5.88 19.88 1.11
CA LEU A 147 -4.99 21.03 1.32
C LEU A 147 -4.05 21.27 0.14
N LEU A 148 -3.47 20.20 -0.40
CA LEU A 148 -2.66 20.24 -1.60
C LEU A 148 -3.45 20.79 -2.80
N MET A 149 -4.67 20.30 -3.02
CA MET A 149 -5.51 20.78 -4.13
C MET A 149 -5.92 22.24 -3.97
N LEU A 150 -6.22 22.69 -2.75
CA LEU A 150 -6.51 24.10 -2.46
C LEU A 150 -5.34 24.99 -2.89
N PHE A 151 -4.12 24.68 -2.44
CA PHE A 151 -2.93 25.45 -2.78
C PHE A 151 -2.55 25.33 -4.27
N ALA A 152 -2.74 24.17 -4.89
CA ALA A 152 -2.56 23.99 -6.33
C ALA A 152 -3.52 24.89 -7.13
N SER A 153 -4.79 24.95 -6.73
CA SER A 153 -5.81 25.81 -7.34
C SER A 153 -5.50 27.30 -7.16
N LEU A 154 -5.11 27.71 -5.95
CA LEU A 154 -4.66 29.07 -5.67
C LEU A 154 -3.44 29.44 -6.51
N SER A 155 -2.46 28.54 -6.64
CA SER A 155 -1.27 28.80 -7.47
C SER A 155 -1.63 29.02 -8.94
N MET A 156 -2.59 28.26 -9.47
CA MET A 156 -3.09 28.43 -10.85
C MET A 156 -3.78 29.79 -11.03
N TYR A 157 -4.59 30.21 -10.05
CA TYR A 157 -5.23 31.51 -10.02
C TYR A 157 -4.23 32.66 -9.97
N TRP A 158 -3.29 32.62 -9.03
CA TRP A 158 -2.29 33.66 -8.86
C TRP A 158 -1.30 33.72 -10.02
N LEU A 159 -0.89 32.57 -10.55
CA LEU A 159 -0.06 32.49 -11.76
C LEU A 159 -0.77 33.15 -12.94
N TYR A 160 -2.04 32.82 -13.17
CA TYR A 160 -2.81 33.42 -14.26
C TYR A 160 -2.87 34.95 -14.12
N ARG A 161 -3.10 35.48 -12.91
CA ARG A 161 -3.06 36.92 -12.63
C ARG A 161 -1.68 37.54 -12.83
N GLY A 162 -0.62 36.81 -12.48
CA GLY A 162 0.76 37.23 -12.66
C GLY A 162 1.10 37.38 -14.14
N VAL A 163 0.77 36.39 -14.97
CA VAL A 163 1.07 36.42 -16.41
C VAL A 163 0.19 37.42 -17.17
N THR A 164 -1.03 37.72 -16.72
CA THR A 164 -1.86 38.81 -17.28
C THR A 164 -1.41 40.21 -16.81
N GLY A 165 -0.55 40.27 -15.80
CA GLY A 165 0.16 41.46 -15.36
C GLY A 165 -0.63 42.30 -14.35
N GLU A 166 -1.23 41.65 -13.36
CA GLU A 166 -1.99 42.27 -12.26
C GLU A 166 -1.11 42.63 -11.02
N GLY A 167 0.18 42.94 -11.26
CA GLY A 167 1.10 43.48 -10.26
C GLY A 167 1.80 42.44 -9.37
N VAL A 168 2.61 42.93 -8.42
CA VAL A 168 3.46 42.11 -7.53
C VAL A 168 2.65 41.23 -6.57
N GLY A 169 1.46 41.68 -6.15
CA GLY A 169 0.59 40.91 -5.27
C GLY A 169 0.20 39.54 -5.86
N ALA A 170 0.12 39.42 -7.19
CA ALA A 170 -0.14 38.13 -7.83
C ALA A 170 1.03 37.15 -7.67
N TRP A 171 2.27 37.63 -7.77
CA TRP A 171 3.47 36.82 -7.57
C TRP A 171 3.68 36.45 -6.10
N ILE A 172 3.34 37.33 -5.16
CA ILE A 172 3.33 37.01 -3.72
C ILE A 172 2.32 35.89 -3.43
N GLY A 173 1.08 36.02 -3.94
CA GLY A 173 0.07 34.97 -3.80
C GLY A 173 0.51 33.65 -4.43
N TYR A 174 1.21 33.70 -5.57
CA TYR A 174 1.78 32.53 -6.22
C TYR A 174 2.85 31.85 -5.36
N VAL A 175 3.81 32.61 -4.81
CA VAL A 175 4.85 32.11 -3.89
C VAL A 175 4.22 31.44 -2.67
N ILE A 176 3.28 32.11 -1.99
CA ILE A 176 2.59 31.56 -0.81
C ILE A 176 1.89 30.25 -1.16
N SER A 177 1.23 30.20 -2.32
CA SER A 177 0.48 29.02 -2.74
C SER A 177 1.39 27.84 -3.04
N ILE A 178 2.47 28.03 -3.79
CA ILE A 178 3.41 26.94 -4.11
C ILE A 178 4.19 26.49 -2.87
N THR A 179 4.61 27.42 -2.02
CA THR A 179 5.25 27.07 -0.73
C THR A 179 4.29 26.27 0.14
N GLY A 180 3.02 26.69 0.27
CA GLY A 180 1.99 25.94 0.99
C GLY A 180 1.76 24.54 0.43
N ALA A 181 1.69 24.40 -0.90
CA ALA A 181 1.57 23.10 -1.56
C ALA A 181 2.81 22.21 -1.33
N LEU A 182 4.02 22.75 -1.46
CA LEU A 182 5.28 22.01 -1.21
C LEU A 182 5.39 21.54 0.23
N TYR A 183 5.00 22.36 1.20
CA TYR A 183 4.94 21.96 2.60
C TYR A 183 3.71 21.09 2.95
N SER A 184 2.81 20.84 1.99
CA SER A 184 1.74 19.84 2.12
C SER A 184 2.10 18.51 1.48
N HIS A 185 2.76 18.51 0.31
CA HIS A 185 3.09 17.28 -0.41
C HIS A 185 4.32 17.45 -1.30
N ASN A 186 5.28 16.52 -1.18
CA ASN A 186 6.53 16.55 -1.94
C ASN A 186 6.30 16.54 -3.46
N PHE A 187 5.31 15.79 -3.98
CA PHE A 187 5.04 15.75 -5.43
C PHE A 187 4.47 17.06 -6.02
N THR A 188 4.34 18.13 -5.23
CA THR A 188 4.11 19.48 -5.76
C THR A 188 5.15 19.90 -6.80
N PHE A 189 6.37 19.33 -6.81
CA PHE A 189 7.33 19.57 -7.89
C PHE A 189 6.78 19.23 -9.29
N LEU A 190 5.90 18.23 -9.41
CA LEU A 190 5.21 17.90 -10.68
C LEU A 190 4.32 19.07 -11.15
N TRP A 191 3.63 19.68 -10.20
CA TRP A 191 2.77 20.84 -10.43
C TRP A 191 3.58 22.10 -10.80
N VAL A 192 4.71 22.33 -10.11
CA VAL A 192 5.64 23.42 -10.44
C VAL A 192 6.20 23.23 -11.85
N ALA A 193 6.58 22.01 -12.23
CA ALA A 193 7.07 21.71 -13.58
C ALA A 193 6.04 22.06 -14.66
N ALA A 194 4.76 21.75 -14.44
CA ALA A 194 3.68 22.14 -15.34
C ALA A 194 3.61 23.66 -15.55
N GLN A 195 3.74 24.43 -14.46
CA GLN A 195 3.69 25.89 -14.49
C GLN A 195 4.94 26.51 -15.12
N VAL A 196 6.11 25.87 -14.94
CA VAL A 196 7.35 26.23 -15.64
C VAL A 196 7.20 26.05 -17.15
N VAL A 197 6.64 24.91 -17.59
CA VAL A 197 6.38 24.65 -19.01
C VAL A 197 5.37 25.66 -19.57
N PHE A 198 4.29 25.94 -18.84
CA PHE A 198 3.31 26.96 -19.21
C PHE A 198 3.97 28.34 -19.46
N VAL A 199 4.72 28.85 -18.47
CA VAL A 199 5.39 30.16 -18.57
C VAL A 199 6.47 30.13 -19.64
N GLY A 200 7.22 29.03 -19.78
CA GLY A 200 8.24 28.84 -20.80
C GLY A 200 7.69 28.89 -22.22
N ILE A 201 6.56 28.22 -22.48
CA ILE A 201 5.88 28.28 -23.78
C ILE A 201 5.34 29.69 -24.05
N LEU A 202 4.73 30.35 -23.05
CA LEU A 202 4.29 31.74 -23.19
C LEU A 202 5.45 32.67 -23.53
N TRP A 203 6.56 32.56 -22.80
CA TRP A 203 7.78 33.33 -23.03
C TRP A 203 8.35 33.08 -24.43
N PHE A 204 8.54 31.82 -24.82
CA PHE A 204 9.06 31.49 -26.15
C PHE A 204 8.14 31.99 -27.27
N SER A 205 6.81 31.84 -27.12
CA SER A 205 5.84 32.33 -28.09
C SER A 205 5.86 33.85 -28.25
N SER A 206 6.24 34.59 -27.20
CA SER A 206 6.35 36.05 -27.25
C SER A 206 7.60 36.56 -28.00
N LEU A 207 8.57 35.68 -28.28
CA LEU A 207 9.73 36.00 -29.12
C LEU A 207 9.40 35.98 -30.63
N TRP A 208 8.27 35.41 -31.03
CA TRP A 208 7.86 35.27 -32.43
C TRP A 208 6.81 36.33 -32.81
N ARG A 209 6.92 36.90 -34.03
CA ARG A 209 5.93 37.87 -34.55
C ARG A 209 4.58 37.18 -34.76
N GLY A 210 3.64 37.38 -33.82
CA GLY A 210 2.31 36.77 -33.84
C GLY A 210 2.04 35.76 -32.73
N GLY A 211 2.80 35.79 -31.62
CA GLY A 211 2.67 34.92 -30.45
C GLY A 211 1.23 34.68 -29.95
N ILE A 212 1.07 33.70 -29.05
CA ILE A 212 -0.24 33.22 -28.58
C ILE A 212 -1.16 34.40 -28.23
N ALA A 213 -2.27 34.51 -28.97
CA ALA A 213 -3.15 35.66 -28.95
C ALA A 213 -3.64 35.98 -27.53
N GLY A 214 -3.28 37.15 -26.99
CA GLY A 214 -3.78 37.65 -25.71
C GLY A 214 -2.77 38.35 -24.81
N LEU A 215 -1.46 38.15 -25.02
CA LEU A 215 -0.40 38.73 -24.18
C LEU A 215 0.57 39.58 -25.01
N LYS A 216 0.16 40.81 -25.38
CA LYS A 216 1.01 41.82 -26.03
C LYS A 216 1.92 42.56 -25.02
N LYS A 217 2.54 41.85 -24.07
CA LYS A 217 3.46 42.46 -23.09
C LYS A 217 4.87 41.90 -23.28
N ASP A 218 5.87 42.73 -22.96
CA ASP A 218 7.28 42.34 -22.91
C ASP A 218 7.47 41.03 -22.15
N ALA A 219 7.99 40.00 -22.81
CA ALA A 219 8.32 38.69 -22.26
C ALA A 219 9.08 38.78 -20.92
N ARG A 220 9.97 39.77 -20.82
CA ARG A 220 10.79 40.07 -19.63
C ARG A 220 9.96 40.44 -18.41
N ARG A 221 8.79 41.05 -18.58
CA ARG A 221 7.88 41.43 -17.47
C ARG A 221 7.14 40.24 -16.87
N ILE A 222 7.17 39.06 -17.53
CA ILE A 222 6.55 37.82 -17.05
C ILE A 222 7.63 36.86 -16.52
N LEU A 223 8.73 36.71 -17.26
CA LEU A 223 9.77 35.74 -16.90
C LEU A 223 10.54 36.13 -15.64
N SER A 224 10.93 37.40 -15.47
CA SER A 224 11.76 37.79 -14.31
C SER A 224 11.03 37.66 -12.97
N PRO A 225 9.75 38.06 -12.82
CA PRO A 225 9.05 37.85 -11.55
C PRO A 225 8.75 36.37 -11.28
N PHE A 226 8.52 35.57 -12.33
CA PHE A 226 8.33 34.13 -12.20
C PHE A 226 9.60 33.44 -11.72
N VAL A 227 10.75 33.71 -12.34
CA VAL A 227 12.05 33.18 -11.91
C VAL A 227 12.38 33.62 -10.49
N LEU A 228 12.15 34.90 -10.15
CA LEU A 228 12.30 35.39 -8.79
C LEU A 228 11.39 34.64 -7.81
N SER A 229 10.14 34.35 -8.20
CA SER A 229 9.22 33.56 -7.40
C SER A 229 9.77 32.15 -7.13
N LEU A 230 10.32 31.47 -8.15
CA LEU A 230 10.94 30.15 -7.99
C LEU A 230 12.14 30.17 -7.05
N ILE A 231 12.98 31.21 -7.12
CA ILE A 231 14.11 31.39 -6.19
C ILE A 231 13.60 31.56 -4.76
N VAL A 232 12.61 32.43 -4.55
CA VAL A 232 12.02 32.68 -3.22
C VAL A 232 11.35 31.42 -2.67
N ILE A 233 10.62 30.66 -3.50
CA ILE A 233 10.05 29.36 -3.14
C ILE A 233 11.16 28.39 -2.71
N GLY A 234 12.25 28.31 -3.47
CA GLY A 234 13.41 27.47 -3.16
C GLY A 234 14.06 27.84 -1.82
N ILE A 235 14.20 29.13 -1.52
CA ILE A 235 14.71 29.63 -0.23
C ILE A 235 13.77 29.19 0.91
N PHE A 236 12.45 29.38 0.76
CA PHE A 236 11.49 28.95 1.78
C PHE A 236 11.45 27.44 1.96
N TYR A 237 11.74 26.65 0.93
CA TYR A 237 11.76 25.19 1.01
C TYR A 237 13.09 24.63 1.53
N LEU A 238 14.16 25.43 1.51
CA LEU A 238 15.51 25.01 1.92
C LEU A 238 15.57 24.35 3.31
N PRO A 239 14.84 24.81 4.35
CA PRO A 239 14.82 24.14 5.65
C PRO A 239 14.31 22.70 5.62
N TRP A 240 13.42 22.36 4.66
CA TRP A 240 12.86 21.02 4.51
C TRP A 240 13.63 20.13 3.52
N ALA A 241 14.51 20.72 2.70
CA ALA A 241 15.29 19.97 1.71
C ALA A 241 16.10 18.79 2.29
N PRO A 242 16.73 18.88 3.49
CA PRO A 242 17.42 17.73 4.09
C PRO A 242 16.47 16.56 4.39
N SER A 243 15.26 16.84 4.88
CA SER A 243 14.25 15.80 5.15
C SER A 243 13.80 15.12 3.86
N LEU A 244 13.60 15.87 2.77
CA LEU A 244 13.31 15.27 1.47
C LEU A 244 14.42 14.32 1.00
N LEU A 245 15.70 14.68 1.21
CA LEU A 245 16.84 13.82 0.87
C LEU A 245 16.90 12.56 1.75
N THR A 246 16.60 12.67 3.03
CA THR A 246 16.53 11.50 3.93
C THR A 246 15.37 10.58 3.53
N GLN A 247 14.20 11.15 3.22
CA GLN A 247 13.03 10.42 2.75
C GLN A 247 13.31 9.72 1.42
N SER A 248 13.92 10.42 0.45
CA SER A 248 14.25 9.84 -0.85
C SER A 248 15.29 8.72 -0.72
N LYS A 249 16.32 8.87 0.13
CA LYS A 249 17.30 7.81 0.38
C LYS A 249 16.70 6.56 1.04
N ARG A 250 15.67 6.70 1.88
CA ARG A 250 14.98 5.55 2.47
C ARG A 250 14.09 4.84 1.46
N LEU A 251 13.36 5.62 0.67
CA LEU A 251 12.49 5.11 -0.39
C LEU A 251 13.33 4.47 -1.53
N VAL A 252 14.46 5.06 -1.89
CA VAL A 252 15.37 4.57 -2.94
C VAL A 252 16.34 3.51 -2.42
N GLY A 253 16.71 3.54 -1.13
CA GLY A 253 17.60 2.55 -0.51
C GLY A 253 16.98 1.15 -0.35
N GLY A 254 15.67 1.03 -0.54
CA GLY A 254 14.95 -0.24 -0.74
C GLY A 254 14.53 -0.50 -2.19
N VAL A 255 14.99 0.31 -3.15
CA VAL A 255 14.61 0.21 -4.56
C VAL A 255 15.86 0.12 -5.43
N SER A 256 16.04 -1.05 -6.03
CA SER A 256 16.85 -1.20 -7.23
C SER A 256 16.32 -0.25 -8.31
N ILE A 257 17.13 0.74 -8.69
CA ILE A 257 16.88 1.55 -9.89
C ILE A 257 16.81 0.53 -11.04
N PRO A 258 15.66 0.39 -11.74
CA PRO A 258 15.59 -0.52 -12.87
C PRO A 258 16.68 -0.09 -13.85
N SER A 259 17.60 -1.01 -14.15
CA SER A 259 18.53 -0.79 -15.25
C SER A 259 17.71 -0.45 -16.48
N ALA A 260 18.20 0.47 -17.32
CA ALA A 260 17.50 1.01 -18.48
C ALA A 260 17.17 -0.04 -19.57
N LYS A 261 17.17 -1.34 -19.24
CA LYS A 261 16.79 -2.46 -20.09
C LYS A 261 15.79 -3.36 -19.35
N GLY A 262 14.51 -3.01 -19.43
CA GLY A 262 13.47 -4.00 -19.71
C GLY A 262 12.54 -4.54 -18.60
N ALA A 263 12.56 -4.08 -17.35
CA ALA A 263 11.61 -4.60 -16.34
C ALA A 263 11.05 -3.53 -15.39
N GLY A 264 9.71 -3.40 -15.33
CA GLY A 264 9.01 -3.03 -14.08
C GLY A 264 8.25 -1.69 -13.97
N GLY A 265 8.14 -0.87 -15.02
CA GLY A 265 7.33 0.36 -14.98
C GLY A 265 5.87 0.15 -15.41
N LEU A 266 4.90 0.79 -14.75
CA LEU A 266 3.51 0.81 -15.25
C LEU A 266 3.44 1.53 -16.60
N SER A 267 2.69 0.99 -17.55
CA SER A 267 2.47 1.68 -18.82
C SER A 267 1.71 3.00 -18.61
N TYR A 268 1.96 3.99 -19.46
CA TYR A 268 1.17 5.24 -19.45
C TYR A 268 -0.33 4.96 -19.58
N ALA A 269 -0.73 3.95 -20.36
CA ALA A 269 -2.13 3.55 -20.46
C ALA A 269 -2.71 3.06 -19.12
N THR A 270 -1.91 2.32 -18.34
CA THR A 270 -2.29 1.86 -17.01
C THR A 270 -2.43 3.02 -16.04
N ILE A 271 -1.44 3.93 -16.00
CA ILE A 271 -1.48 5.15 -15.17
C ILE A 271 -2.70 6.00 -15.52
N PHE A 272 -2.97 6.19 -16.82
CA PHE A 272 -4.13 6.94 -17.30
C PHE A 272 -5.45 6.30 -16.83
N THR A 273 -5.59 4.99 -17.04
CA THR A 273 -6.80 4.25 -16.70
C THR A 273 -7.05 4.24 -15.20
N GLN A 274 -6.00 4.03 -14.39
CA GLN A 274 -6.09 4.09 -12.93
C GLN A 274 -6.44 5.49 -12.43
N SER A 275 -5.82 6.53 -13.00
CA SER A 275 -6.12 7.93 -12.65
C SER A 275 -7.56 8.30 -13.00
N LEU A 276 -8.02 7.90 -14.18
CA LEU A 276 -9.37 8.18 -14.63
C LEU A 276 -10.42 7.45 -13.80
N ARG A 277 -10.18 6.17 -13.45
CA ARG A 277 -11.01 5.43 -12.50
C ARG A 277 -11.02 6.08 -11.12
N PHE A 278 -9.88 6.56 -10.65
CA PHE A 278 -9.75 7.25 -9.38
C PHE A 278 -10.56 8.56 -9.34
N PHE A 279 -10.42 9.44 -10.34
CA PHE A 279 -11.19 10.70 -10.39
C PHE A 279 -12.70 10.49 -10.49
N ALA A 280 -13.12 9.32 -10.97
CA ALA A 280 -14.51 8.93 -11.10
C ALA A 280 -15.03 8.04 -9.95
N GLU A 281 -14.28 7.86 -8.86
CA GLU A 281 -14.62 6.95 -7.74
C GLU A 281 -15.05 5.55 -8.21
N LYS A 282 -14.31 5.01 -9.20
CA LYS A 282 -14.58 3.70 -9.84
C LYS A 282 -15.97 3.58 -10.49
N ASN A 283 -16.69 4.69 -10.68
CA ASN A 283 -18.01 4.73 -11.32
C ASN A 283 -17.90 5.04 -12.82
N ASP A 284 -18.30 4.10 -13.67
CA ASP A 284 -18.16 4.23 -15.13
C ASP A 284 -19.07 5.32 -15.74
N VAL A 285 -20.20 5.64 -15.11
CA VAL A 285 -21.09 6.73 -15.56
C VAL A 285 -20.45 8.08 -15.27
N VAL A 286 -19.96 8.29 -14.04
CA VAL A 286 -19.24 9.52 -13.65
C VAL A 286 -18.03 9.72 -14.54
N LYS A 287 -17.26 8.65 -14.78
CA LYS A 287 -16.12 8.63 -15.71
C LYS A 287 -16.50 9.12 -17.10
N THR A 288 -17.59 8.59 -17.66
CA THR A 288 -18.04 8.93 -19.01
C THR A 288 -18.48 10.40 -19.09
N ILE A 289 -19.26 10.87 -18.12
CA ILE A 289 -19.68 12.27 -18.01
C ILE A 289 -18.44 13.18 -17.96
N PHE A 290 -17.43 12.82 -17.16
CA PHE A 290 -16.22 13.59 -16.98
C PHE A 290 -15.42 13.74 -18.29
N VAL A 291 -15.20 12.65 -19.00
CA VAL A 291 -14.49 12.67 -20.29
C VAL A 291 -15.26 13.50 -21.32
N VAL A 292 -16.57 13.28 -21.44
CA VAL A 292 -17.41 14.00 -22.41
C VAL A 292 -17.42 15.50 -22.15
N LEU A 293 -17.69 15.92 -20.89
CA LEU A 293 -17.69 17.33 -20.54
C LEU A 293 -16.32 17.98 -20.71
N ALA A 294 -15.24 17.32 -20.29
CA ALA A 294 -13.89 17.86 -20.47
C ALA A 294 -13.54 18.02 -21.96
N SER A 295 -13.89 17.06 -22.82
CA SER A 295 -13.70 17.14 -24.27
C SER A 295 -14.51 18.28 -24.90
N ILE A 296 -15.79 18.43 -24.54
CA ILE A 296 -16.63 19.54 -25.01
C ILE A 296 -16.04 20.88 -24.55
N GLY A 297 -15.64 21.00 -23.29
CA GLY A 297 -15.02 22.21 -22.76
C GLY A 297 -13.74 22.60 -23.49
N PHE A 298 -12.89 21.62 -23.82
CA PHE A 298 -11.71 21.86 -24.64
C PHE A 298 -12.08 22.37 -26.04
N ILE A 299 -13.04 21.74 -26.71
CA ILE A 299 -13.53 22.16 -28.04
C ILE A 299 -14.10 23.58 -27.97
N VAL A 300 -14.96 23.88 -26.98
CA VAL A 300 -15.53 25.21 -26.78
C VAL A 300 -14.44 26.25 -26.56
N GLY A 301 -13.46 25.96 -25.70
CA GLY A 301 -12.31 26.85 -25.46
C GLY A 301 -11.50 27.10 -26.74
N ALA A 302 -11.30 26.07 -27.57
CA ALA A 302 -10.53 26.14 -28.80
C ALA A 302 -11.25 26.96 -29.88
N LEU A 303 -12.56 26.72 -30.07
CA LEU A 303 -13.42 27.50 -30.97
C LEU A 303 -13.46 28.98 -30.56
N ARG A 304 -13.43 29.25 -29.26
CA ARG A 304 -13.34 30.61 -28.69
C ARG A 304 -11.93 31.20 -28.68
N ARG A 305 -10.94 30.48 -29.21
CA ARG A 305 -9.52 30.88 -29.28
C ARG A 305 -8.93 31.27 -27.92
N ARG A 306 -9.33 30.59 -26.84
CA ARG A 306 -8.84 30.80 -25.46
C ARG A 306 -7.50 30.09 -25.24
N TRP A 307 -6.54 30.28 -26.14
CA TRP A 307 -5.30 29.50 -26.21
C TRP A 307 -4.43 29.60 -24.96
N THR A 308 -4.29 30.79 -24.35
CA THR A 308 -3.54 30.94 -23.09
C THR A 308 -4.15 30.10 -21.97
N THR A 309 -5.48 30.07 -21.86
CA THR A 309 -6.18 29.31 -20.83
C THR A 309 -6.10 27.81 -21.11
N LEU A 310 -6.28 27.39 -22.37
CA LEU A 310 -6.10 26.00 -22.78
C LEU A 310 -4.67 25.51 -22.55
N LEU A 311 -3.66 26.36 -22.80
CA LEU A 311 -2.26 26.02 -22.53
C LEU A 311 -2.01 25.83 -21.04
N LEU A 312 -2.56 26.70 -20.19
CA LEU A 312 -2.47 26.56 -18.73
C LEU A 312 -3.07 25.24 -18.26
N ILE A 313 -4.25 24.88 -18.77
CA ILE A 313 -4.94 23.62 -18.46
C ILE A 313 -4.16 22.42 -18.99
N ALA A 314 -3.76 22.45 -20.27
CA ALA A 314 -3.07 21.33 -20.93
C ALA A 314 -1.72 21.04 -20.27
N SER A 315 -0.93 22.08 -19.97
CA SER A 315 0.33 21.90 -19.22
C SER A 315 0.10 21.31 -17.84
N SER A 316 -0.93 21.78 -17.11
CA SER A 316 -1.30 21.27 -15.78
C SER A 316 -1.80 19.81 -15.78
N LEU A 317 -2.30 19.32 -16.91
CA LEU A 317 -2.73 17.92 -17.07
C LEU A 317 -1.60 17.02 -17.57
N ILE A 318 -0.93 17.44 -18.64
CA ILE A 318 0.00 16.59 -19.39
C ILE A 318 1.33 16.45 -18.65
N ILE A 319 1.88 17.55 -18.11
CA ILE A 319 3.23 17.53 -17.55
C ILE A 319 3.35 16.66 -16.29
N PRO A 320 2.45 16.77 -15.28
CA PRO A 320 2.52 15.89 -14.12
C PRO A 320 2.35 14.42 -14.50
N PHE A 321 1.47 14.14 -15.47
CA PHE A 321 1.21 12.79 -15.96
C PHE A 321 2.43 12.18 -16.67
N LEU A 322 3.10 12.94 -17.54
CA LEU A 322 4.32 12.51 -18.23
C LEU A 322 5.45 12.22 -17.24
N ILE A 323 5.71 13.14 -16.31
CA ILE A 323 6.78 12.96 -15.32
C ILE A 323 6.47 11.77 -14.41
N MET A 324 5.21 11.57 -14.01
CA MET A 324 4.85 10.43 -13.18
C MET A 324 5.09 9.09 -13.89
N GLY A 325 4.82 9.00 -15.20
CA GLY A 325 5.14 7.80 -15.98
C GLY A 325 6.64 7.57 -16.19
N MET A 326 7.48 8.61 -16.09
CA MET A 326 8.94 8.45 -16.11
C MET A 326 9.51 7.95 -14.77
N ILE A 327 8.89 8.31 -13.64
CA ILE A 327 9.37 7.99 -12.28
C ILE A 327 8.75 6.69 -11.74
N SER A 328 7.60 6.27 -12.29
CA SER A 328 6.84 5.10 -11.86
C SER A 328 7.59 3.78 -12.12
N SER A 329 8.40 3.31 -11.17
CA SER A 329 8.53 1.86 -10.94
C SER A 329 7.20 1.36 -10.35
N SER A 330 6.88 0.07 -10.55
CA SER A 330 5.64 -0.57 -10.08
C SER A 330 5.33 -0.39 -8.58
N HIS A 331 6.29 0.10 -7.78
CA HIS A 331 6.17 0.26 -6.33
C HIS A 331 5.83 1.70 -5.88
N PHE A 332 5.82 2.72 -6.77
CA PHE A 332 5.67 4.13 -6.36
C PHE A 332 4.43 4.86 -6.87
N PHE A 333 3.67 4.31 -7.83
CA PHE A 333 2.51 5.01 -8.36
C PHE A 333 1.24 4.74 -7.54
N THR A 334 0.60 5.82 -7.08
CA THR A 334 -0.80 5.80 -6.64
C THR A 334 -1.53 6.98 -7.26
N ALA A 335 -2.71 6.76 -7.83
CA ALA A 335 -3.48 7.79 -8.53
C ALA A 335 -3.77 9.04 -7.67
N ARG A 336 -3.87 8.88 -6.34
CA ARG A 336 -4.05 9.98 -5.37
C ARG A 336 -2.97 11.06 -5.41
N TYR A 337 -1.77 10.75 -5.87
CA TYR A 337 -0.72 11.75 -6.01
C TYR A 337 -0.99 12.75 -7.15
N LEU A 338 -1.82 12.36 -8.13
CA LEU A 338 -2.26 13.22 -9.21
C LEU A 338 -3.55 13.98 -8.84
N PHE A 339 -4.02 13.93 -7.58
CA PHE A 339 -5.25 14.59 -7.17
C PHE A 339 -5.38 16.08 -7.58
N PRO A 340 -4.32 16.91 -7.58
CA PRO A 340 -4.39 18.30 -8.06
C PRO A 340 -4.87 18.46 -9.51
N LEU A 341 -4.73 17.43 -10.35
CA LEU A 341 -5.19 17.43 -11.75
C LEU A 341 -6.72 17.53 -11.82
N LEU A 342 -7.46 17.24 -10.75
CA LEU A 342 -8.89 17.47 -10.69
C LEU A 342 -9.24 18.95 -10.98
N THR A 343 -8.38 19.90 -10.58
CA THR A 343 -8.58 21.34 -10.82
C THR A 343 -8.75 21.66 -12.31
N PRO A 344 -7.76 21.42 -13.20
CA PRO A 344 -7.90 21.69 -14.62
C PRO A 344 -9.02 20.88 -15.29
N ILE A 345 -9.35 19.68 -14.80
CA ILE A 345 -10.44 18.90 -15.40
C ILE A 345 -11.81 19.50 -15.07
N ILE A 346 -12.04 19.92 -13.81
CA ILE A 346 -13.27 20.60 -13.41
C ILE A 346 -13.42 21.93 -14.17
N LEU A 347 -12.32 22.65 -14.39
CA LEU A 347 -12.32 23.87 -15.21
C LEU A 347 -12.76 23.60 -16.66
N LEU A 348 -12.27 22.52 -17.29
CA LEU A 348 -12.74 22.12 -18.62
C LEU A 348 -14.22 21.71 -18.61
N CYS A 349 -14.63 20.89 -17.65
CA CYS A 349 -16.02 20.48 -17.52
C CYS A 349 -16.96 21.69 -17.37
N ALA A 350 -16.54 22.72 -16.63
CA ALA A 350 -17.32 23.95 -16.47
C ALA A 350 -17.42 24.76 -17.77
N GLU A 351 -16.34 24.87 -18.56
CA GLU A 351 -16.36 25.59 -19.85
C GLU A 351 -17.30 24.92 -20.87
N ALA A 352 -17.57 23.61 -20.73
CA ALA A 352 -18.53 22.90 -21.56
C ALA A 352 -19.96 23.49 -21.50
N PHE A 353 -20.32 24.13 -20.39
CA PHE A 353 -21.62 24.77 -20.19
C PHE A 353 -21.69 26.20 -20.75
N HIS A 354 -20.57 26.79 -21.17
CA HIS A 354 -20.54 28.16 -21.68
C HIS A 354 -21.52 28.42 -22.83
N PRO A 355 -21.68 27.53 -23.84
CA PRO A 355 -22.65 27.72 -24.92
C PRO A 355 -24.10 27.79 -24.42
N LEU A 356 -24.46 27.07 -23.37
CA LEU A 356 -25.82 27.08 -22.80
C LEU A 356 -26.18 28.45 -22.24
N PHE A 357 -25.24 29.13 -21.57
CA PHE A 357 -25.47 30.50 -21.09
C PHE A 357 -25.65 31.49 -22.26
N ARG A 358 -24.89 31.32 -23.35
CA ARG A 358 -25.06 32.13 -24.57
C ARG A 358 -26.41 31.89 -25.25
N LEU A 359 -26.86 30.64 -25.33
CA LEU A 359 -28.18 30.31 -25.86
C LEU A 359 -29.29 30.87 -24.97
N GLY A 360 -29.11 30.80 -23.65
CA GLY A 360 -30.02 31.44 -22.69
C GLY A 360 -30.10 32.95 -22.88
N ASP A 361 -28.96 33.63 -23.05
CA ASP A 361 -28.91 35.07 -23.34
C ASP A 361 -29.66 35.42 -24.64
N LEU A 362 -29.61 34.56 -25.66
CA LEU A 362 -30.32 34.76 -26.93
C LEU A 362 -31.83 34.46 -26.81
N ALA A 363 -32.19 33.38 -26.14
CA ALA A 363 -33.57 32.91 -26.02
C ALA A 363 -34.41 33.73 -25.02
N PHE A 364 -33.77 34.16 -23.92
CA PHE A 364 -34.45 34.81 -22.79
C PHE A 364 -33.88 36.20 -22.47
N GLY A 365 -33.02 36.75 -23.34
CA GLY A 365 -32.33 38.03 -23.12
C GLY A 365 -33.22 39.25 -22.93
N GLN A 366 -34.54 39.15 -23.14
CA GLN A 366 -35.48 40.22 -22.83
C GLN A 366 -36.10 40.09 -21.42
N SER A 367 -35.95 38.95 -20.76
CA SER A 367 -36.56 38.64 -19.46
C SER A 367 -35.55 38.06 -18.46
N THR A 368 -35.11 38.89 -17.50
CA THR A 368 -34.22 38.46 -16.40
C THR A 368 -34.78 37.26 -15.66
N ARG A 369 -36.10 37.22 -15.43
CA ARG A 369 -36.76 36.15 -14.65
C ARG A 369 -36.67 34.81 -15.36
N ALA A 370 -36.99 34.75 -16.65
CA ALA A 370 -36.96 33.51 -17.43
C ALA A 370 -35.53 32.98 -17.55
N TRP A 371 -34.57 33.86 -17.81
CA TRP A 371 -33.16 33.51 -17.85
C TRP A 371 -32.65 32.97 -16.51
N THR A 372 -32.97 33.65 -15.42
CA THR A 372 -32.66 33.21 -14.05
C THR A 372 -33.25 31.83 -13.75
N ALA A 373 -34.52 31.59 -14.10
CA ALA A 373 -35.17 30.30 -13.91
C ALA A 373 -34.46 29.19 -14.70
N GLY A 374 -34.03 29.46 -15.94
CA GLY A 374 -33.25 28.51 -16.73
C GLY A 374 -31.89 28.16 -16.10
N VAL A 375 -31.19 29.15 -15.53
CA VAL A 375 -29.94 28.92 -14.79
C VAL A 375 -30.17 28.07 -13.54
N ILE A 376 -31.21 28.38 -12.76
CA ILE A 376 -31.57 27.60 -11.57
C ILE A 376 -31.93 26.16 -11.96
N ALA A 377 -32.73 25.97 -13.01
CA ALA A 377 -33.09 24.65 -13.52
C ALA A 377 -31.84 23.84 -13.94
N LEU A 378 -30.89 24.46 -14.64
CA LEU A 378 -29.62 23.83 -14.99
C LEU A 378 -28.84 23.37 -13.75
N PHE A 379 -28.80 24.21 -12.71
CA PHE A 379 -28.08 23.89 -11.47
C PHE A 379 -28.77 22.75 -10.71
N LEU A 380 -30.10 22.74 -10.69
CA LEU A 380 -30.87 21.64 -10.10
C LEU A 380 -30.68 20.34 -10.87
N ILE A 381 -30.57 20.38 -12.21
CA ILE A 381 -30.25 19.20 -13.02
C ILE A 381 -28.85 18.67 -12.69
N ILE A 382 -27.84 19.55 -12.63
CA ILE A 382 -26.47 19.15 -12.26
C ILE A 382 -26.47 18.53 -10.85
N ALA A 383 -27.16 19.15 -9.89
CA ALA A 383 -27.28 18.64 -8.53
C ALA A 383 -27.99 17.28 -8.49
N GLY A 384 -29.10 17.13 -9.23
CA GLY A 384 -29.85 15.89 -9.34
C GLY A 384 -29.04 14.74 -9.92
N LEU A 385 -28.25 15.00 -10.97
CA LEU A 385 -27.34 14.01 -11.56
C LEU A 385 -26.20 13.62 -10.61
N ALA A 386 -25.80 14.50 -9.69
CA ALA A 386 -24.79 14.21 -8.69
C ALA A 386 -25.32 13.46 -7.45
N LEU A 387 -26.64 13.35 -7.26
CA LEU A 387 -27.21 12.67 -6.08
C LEU A 387 -26.78 11.21 -5.99
N PHE A 388 -26.88 10.45 -7.09
CA PHE A 388 -26.50 9.04 -7.11
C PHE A 388 -25.03 8.79 -6.72
N PRO A 389 -24.02 9.44 -7.33
CA PRO A 389 -22.64 9.20 -6.94
C PRO A 389 -22.30 9.75 -5.54
N ILE A 390 -22.96 10.81 -5.07
CA ILE A 390 -22.80 11.30 -3.69
C ILE A 390 -23.39 10.31 -2.69
N GLN A 391 -24.59 9.79 -2.97
CA GLN A 391 -25.22 8.77 -2.14
C GLN A 391 -24.37 7.50 -2.11
N SER A 392 -23.86 7.07 -3.27
CA SER A 392 -22.94 5.93 -3.34
C SER A 392 -21.67 6.15 -2.51
N TYR A 393 -21.19 7.39 -2.39
CA TYR A 393 -20.06 7.72 -1.54
C TYR A 393 -20.41 7.60 -0.04
N TYR A 394 -21.53 8.19 0.41
CA TYR A 394 -21.94 8.09 1.84
C TYR A 394 -22.48 6.71 2.25
N GLN A 395 -22.78 5.84 1.29
CA GLN A 395 -23.13 4.45 1.54
C GLN A 395 -21.93 3.51 1.51
N GLN A 396 -20.74 4.01 1.10
CA GLN A 396 -19.52 3.21 1.20
C GLN A 396 -19.08 3.19 2.66
N GLU A 397 -19.26 2.04 3.27
CA GLU A 397 -18.86 1.81 4.65
C GLU A 397 -17.38 1.44 4.66
N LYS A 398 -16.60 2.11 5.52
CA LYS A 398 -15.17 1.82 5.72
C LYS A 398 -15.00 0.70 6.76
N GLU A 399 -13.76 0.37 7.07
CA GLU A 399 -13.40 -0.47 8.22
C GLU A 399 -14.05 0.08 9.51
N ASP A 400 -14.94 -0.67 10.17
CA ASP A 400 -15.64 -0.22 11.39
C ASP A 400 -14.87 -0.59 12.66
N TRP A 401 -13.73 0.09 12.85
CA TRP A 401 -12.91 -0.04 14.06
C TRP A 401 -13.67 0.37 15.33
N HIS A 402 -14.63 1.30 15.23
CA HIS A 402 -15.47 1.71 16.35
C HIS A 402 -16.39 0.58 16.81
N GLY A 403 -17.02 -0.13 15.87
CA GLY A 403 -17.87 -1.28 16.14
C GLY A 403 -17.10 -2.37 16.87
N VAL A 404 -15.91 -2.73 16.36
CA VAL A 404 -15.02 -3.71 17.00
C VAL A 404 -14.61 -3.24 18.40
N ALA A 405 -14.16 -1.99 18.55
CA ALA A 405 -13.76 -1.46 19.86
C ALA A 405 -14.93 -1.43 20.86
N ARG A 406 -16.16 -1.07 20.44
CA ARG A 406 -17.35 -1.11 21.30
C ARG A 406 -17.71 -2.53 21.71
N LEU A 407 -17.62 -3.50 20.81
CA LEU A 407 -17.83 -4.91 21.11
C LEU A 407 -16.85 -5.38 22.18
N LEU A 408 -15.55 -5.14 21.95
CA LEU A 408 -14.50 -5.53 22.89
C LEU A 408 -14.69 -4.84 24.24
N VAL A 409 -14.90 -3.52 24.30
CA VAL A 409 -15.13 -2.82 25.58
C VAL A 409 -16.37 -3.33 26.34
N ALA A 410 -17.42 -3.75 25.63
CA ALA A 410 -18.67 -4.20 26.23
C ALA A 410 -18.62 -5.65 26.75
N GLN A 411 -17.84 -6.52 26.10
CA GLN A 411 -17.88 -7.97 26.34
C GLN A 411 -16.57 -8.55 26.88
N LYS A 412 -15.44 -7.85 26.70
CA LYS A 412 -14.12 -8.32 27.11
C LYS A 412 -13.94 -8.19 28.63
N ALA A 413 -13.49 -9.26 29.27
CA ALA A 413 -12.97 -9.21 30.64
C ALA A 413 -11.54 -8.64 30.69
N PRO A 414 -11.07 -8.07 31.81
CA PRO A 414 -9.73 -7.47 31.92
C PRO A 414 -8.60 -8.40 31.43
N ASP A 415 -8.71 -9.70 31.73
CA ASP A 415 -7.71 -10.72 31.40
C ASP A 415 -7.95 -11.42 30.06
N ASP A 416 -8.95 -11.05 29.26
CA ASP A 416 -9.14 -11.68 27.95
C ASP A 416 -8.01 -11.33 26.97
N LEU A 417 -7.71 -12.25 26.05
CA LEU A 417 -6.65 -12.14 25.06
C LEU A 417 -7.20 -11.63 23.71
N ILE A 418 -6.53 -10.65 23.10
CA ILE A 418 -6.84 -10.18 21.74
C ILE A 418 -5.71 -10.55 20.80
N LEU A 419 -6.01 -11.37 19.79
CA LEU A 419 -5.12 -11.75 18.72
C LEU A 419 -5.37 -10.83 17.51
N ALA A 420 -4.42 -9.95 17.24
CA ALA A 420 -4.44 -9.06 16.08
C ALA A 420 -3.60 -9.62 14.93
N ASP A 421 -4.19 -9.70 13.73
CA ASP A 421 -3.61 -10.19 12.46
C ASP A 421 -2.26 -9.52 12.05
N GLY A 422 -1.85 -8.47 12.76
CA GLY A 422 -0.62 -7.71 12.51
C GLY A 422 0.67 -8.30 13.07
N MET A 423 0.60 -9.43 13.80
CA MET A 423 1.71 -9.99 14.58
C MET A 423 2.60 -10.98 13.82
N LEU A 424 2.12 -11.51 12.70
CA LEU A 424 2.65 -12.72 12.07
C LEU A 424 2.92 -12.52 10.56
N LEU A 425 3.18 -11.28 10.13
CA LEU A 425 3.36 -10.95 8.72
C LEU A 425 4.52 -9.97 8.50
N ASP A 426 5.47 -10.35 7.65
CA ASP A 426 6.29 -9.41 6.86
C ASP A 426 6.02 -9.62 5.37
N LYS A 427 6.15 -8.53 4.61
CA LYS A 427 6.14 -8.33 3.14
C LYS A 427 4.94 -7.67 2.46
N ALA A 428 3.77 -7.52 3.09
CA ALA A 428 2.62 -6.87 2.42
C ALA A 428 2.26 -5.45 2.92
N GLY A 429 3.01 -4.85 3.86
CA GLY A 429 2.75 -3.49 4.35
C GLY A 429 1.51 -3.34 5.25
N ASP A 430 0.87 -4.46 5.61
CA ASP A 430 -0.37 -4.50 6.40
C ASP A 430 -0.16 -5.05 7.83
N ALA A 431 1.08 -5.41 8.15
CA ALA A 431 1.51 -5.80 9.49
C ALA A 431 1.26 -4.67 10.51
N GLY A 432 0.69 -5.03 11.65
CA GLY A 432 0.32 -4.09 12.71
C GLY A 432 -0.89 -3.20 12.44
N ARG A 433 -1.64 -3.33 11.33
CA ARG A 433 -2.82 -2.47 11.07
C ARG A 433 -3.89 -2.59 12.14
N VAL A 434 -4.33 -3.81 12.45
CA VAL A 434 -5.32 -4.08 13.50
C VAL A 434 -4.82 -3.55 14.85
N GLN A 435 -3.56 -3.82 15.18
CA GLN A 435 -2.93 -3.32 16.41
C GLN A 435 -2.88 -1.79 16.47
N GLN A 436 -2.52 -1.13 15.38
CA GLN A 436 -2.47 0.34 15.31
C GLN A 436 -3.87 0.96 15.42
N ALA A 437 -4.86 0.35 14.78
CA ALA A 437 -6.22 0.85 14.75
C ALA A 437 -6.93 0.63 16.09
N LEU A 438 -6.95 -0.60 16.61
CA LEU A 438 -7.47 -0.88 17.95
C LEU A 438 -6.66 -0.15 19.03
N GLY A 439 -5.34 -0.04 18.83
CA GLY A 439 -4.40 0.85 19.53
C GLY A 439 -4.89 2.26 19.78
N TYR A 440 -5.68 2.79 18.84
CA TYR A 440 -6.17 4.15 18.88
C TYR A 440 -7.55 4.26 19.54
N TYR A 441 -8.41 3.26 19.35
CA TYR A 441 -9.80 3.28 19.83
C TYR A 441 -10.02 2.63 21.19
N LEU A 442 -9.14 1.71 21.59
CA LEU A 442 -9.16 1.09 22.92
C LEU A 442 -8.34 1.93 23.90
N PRO A 443 -8.76 2.05 25.17
CA PRO A 443 -7.96 2.70 26.20
C PRO A 443 -6.63 1.95 26.43
N ASP A 444 -5.58 2.65 26.87
CA ASP A 444 -4.21 2.12 27.06
C ASP A 444 -4.14 0.85 27.94
N GLU A 445 -5.16 0.59 28.77
CA GLU A 445 -5.28 -0.56 29.68
C GLU A 445 -5.98 -1.78 29.05
N ALA A 446 -6.60 -1.65 27.86
CA ALA A 446 -7.37 -2.71 27.21
C ALA A 446 -6.57 -3.50 26.16
N ILE A 447 -5.30 -3.13 25.93
CA ILE A 447 -4.45 -3.70 24.89
C ILE A 447 -3.36 -4.51 25.56
N LEU A 448 -3.67 -5.78 25.85
CA LEU A 448 -2.64 -6.77 26.13
C LEU A 448 -1.87 -7.05 24.84
N GLU A 449 -0.56 -6.86 24.95
CA GLU A 449 0.43 -7.06 23.91
C GLU A 449 0.14 -8.32 23.11
N ALA A 450 0.03 -8.15 21.80
CA ALA A 450 0.66 -9.15 20.99
C ALA A 450 2.09 -8.63 20.71
N ALA A 451 3.07 -9.40 21.16
CA ALA A 451 4.45 -9.51 20.69
C ALA A 451 5.27 -10.28 21.73
N PRO A 452 5.78 -11.49 21.43
CA PRO A 452 5.24 -12.52 20.56
C PRO A 452 4.25 -13.40 21.34
N THR A 453 3.27 -14.03 20.70
CA THR A 453 2.83 -15.35 21.17
C THR A 453 3.99 -16.30 20.96
N SER A 454 5.05 -16.20 21.77
CA SER A 454 5.70 -17.43 22.16
C SER A 454 4.58 -18.21 22.82
N VAL A 455 4.43 -19.49 22.48
CA VAL A 455 3.48 -20.35 23.18
C VAL A 455 3.69 -20.27 24.70
N GLN A 456 4.92 -19.94 25.13
CA GLN A 456 5.25 -19.59 26.50
C GLN A 456 4.43 -18.42 27.09
N ALA A 457 4.17 -17.33 26.35
CA ALA A 457 3.36 -16.22 26.83
C ALA A 457 1.88 -16.61 27.03
N LEU A 458 1.36 -17.55 26.22
CA LEU A 458 0.03 -18.12 26.42
C LEU A 458 -0.02 -19.01 27.67
N LEU A 459 1.04 -19.79 27.90
CA LEU A 459 1.20 -20.65 29.07
C LEU A 459 1.36 -19.85 30.37
N ASP A 460 2.08 -18.72 30.31
CA ASP A 460 2.33 -17.84 31.45
C ASP A 460 1.16 -16.88 31.72
N HIS A 461 0.07 -16.98 30.94
CA HIS A 461 -1.06 -16.09 31.05
C HIS A 461 -1.76 -16.24 32.43
N PRO A 462 -2.04 -15.13 33.15
CA PRO A 462 -2.52 -15.19 34.54
C PRO A 462 -3.90 -15.83 34.69
N ASN A 463 -4.70 -15.83 33.62
CA ASN A 463 -6.00 -16.50 33.56
C ASN A 463 -5.99 -17.58 32.46
N PRO A 464 -5.93 -18.87 32.79
CA PRO A 464 -5.95 -19.96 31.80
C PRO A 464 -7.32 -20.14 31.14
N ASN A 465 -8.37 -19.48 31.65
CA ASN A 465 -9.73 -19.50 31.12
C ASN A 465 -10.09 -18.18 30.41
N ALA A 466 -9.10 -17.38 30.04
CA ALA A 466 -9.32 -16.12 29.35
C ALA A 466 -10.01 -16.34 28.00
N THR A 467 -10.99 -15.51 27.67
CA THR A 467 -11.62 -15.56 26.35
C THR A 467 -10.62 -15.07 25.30
N VAL A 468 -10.55 -15.77 24.17
CA VAL A 468 -9.65 -15.43 23.07
C VAL A 468 -10.44 -14.77 21.94
N TRP A 469 -10.04 -13.55 21.59
CA TRP A 469 -10.66 -12.72 20.56
C TRP A 469 -9.70 -12.56 19.37
N GLY A 470 -10.00 -13.16 18.23
CA GLY A 470 -9.31 -12.90 16.97
C GLY A 470 -9.91 -11.68 16.27
N VAL A 471 -9.08 -10.72 15.87
CA VAL A 471 -9.52 -9.60 15.03
C VAL A 471 -8.72 -9.60 13.73
N LEU A 472 -9.44 -9.85 12.63
CA LEU A 472 -8.87 -9.94 11.30
C LEU A 472 -9.33 -8.77 10.45
N TRP A 473 -8.39 -8.18 9.70
CA TRP A 473 -8.72 -7.33 8.56
C TRP A 473 -8.85 -8.20 7.32
N TYR A 474 -10.08 -8.33 6.82
CA TYR A 474 -10.46 -9.35 5.87
C TYR A 474 -10.84 -8.75 4.51
N GLN A 475 -10.24 -9.25 3.44
CA GLN A 475 -10.78 -9.09 2.08
C GLN A 475 -11.35 -10.43 1.61
N HIS A 476 -12.64 -10.44 1.30
CA HIS A 476 -13.47 -11.62 1.00
C HIS A 476 -12.76 -12.76 0.23
N ARG A 477 -12.61 -13.92 0.90
CA ARG A 477 -12.40 -15.25 0.33
C ARG A 477 -13.75 -15.97 0.24
N LEU A 478 -14.29 -16.07 -0.97
CA LEU A 478 -15.58 -16.72 -1.23
C LEU A 478 -15.58 -18.17 -0.72
N GLY A 479 -16.60 -18.55 0.07
CA GLY A 479 -16.79 -19.93 0.56
C GLY A 479 -15.90 -20.37 1.73
N ALA A 480 -15.05 -19.50 2.28
CA ALA A 480 -14.22 -19.84 3.45
C ALA A 480 -15.05 -19.91 4.75
N ARG A 481 -16.12 -19.12 4.87
CA ARG A 481 -16.98 -19.10 6.07
C ARG A 481 -17.68 -20.43 6.35
N ASP A 482 -18.10 -21.14 5.31
CA ASP A 482 -18.80 -22.42 5.44
C ASP A 482 -17.87 -23.55 5.95
N GLN A 483 -16.55 -23.31 5.95
CA GLN A 483 -15.52 -24.25 6.42
C GLN A 483 -15.08 -23.95 7.86
N VAL A 484 -15.49 -22.81 8.44
CA VAL A 484 -15.17 -22.46 9.83
C VAL A 484 -15.96 -23.39 10.76
N SER A 485 -15.31 -23.87 11.84
CA SER A 485 -15.92 -24.75 12.82
C SER A 485 -17.25 -24.18 13.35
N PRO A 486 -18.30 -25.00 13.54
CA PRO A 486 -19.58 -24.54 14.11
C PRO A 486 -19.45 -24.00 15.53
N ASP A 487 -18.36 -24.31 16.24
CA ASP A 487 -18.08 -23.83 17.61
C ASP A 487 -17.44 -22.43 17.62
N ILE A 488 -17.11 -21.88 16.44
CA ILE A 488 -16.60 -20.52 16.28
C ILE A 488 -17.74 -19.58 15.90
N GLU A 489 -17.75 -18.42 16.54
CA GLU A 489 -18.58 -17.28 16.18
C GLU A 489 -17.78 -16.28 15.34
N LEU A 490 -18.40 -15.81 14.26
CA LEU A 490 -17.88 -14.76 13.40
C LEU A 490 -18.80 -13.54 13.48
N ILE A 491 -18.25 -12.41 13.90
CA ILE A 491 -18.97 -11.14 14.03
C ILE A 491 -18.41 -10.15 13.01
N ASP A 492 -19.23 -9.77 12.04
CA ASP A 492 -18.82 -8.95 10.90
C ASP A 492 -18.93 -7.44 11.19
N PHE A 493 -17.88 -6.72 10.82
CA PHE A 493 -17.75 -5.26 10.87
C PHE A 493 -17.20 -4.76 9.52
N TYR A 494 -17.98 -4.98 8.46
CA TYR A 494 -17.63 -4.68 7.07
C TYR A 494 -16.38 -5.43 6.57
N ASP A 495 -15.25 -4.75 6.43
CA ASP A 495 -13.95 -5.31 6.06
C ASP A 495 -13.20 -5.93 7.27
N LEU A 496 -13.84 -5.96 8.43
CA LEU A 496 -13.30 -6.55 9.66
C LEU A 496 -14.15 -7.73 10.10
N VAL A 497 -13.51 -8.75 10.65
CA VAL A 497 -14.18 -9.89 11.27
C VAL A 497 -13.58 -10.12 12.65
N VAL A 498 -14.45 -10.20 13.65
CA VAL A 498 -14.09 -10.67 14.99
C VAL A 498 -14.43 -12.15 15.07
N VAL A 499 -13.47 -12.94 15.55
CA VAL A 499 -13.51 -14.40 15.65
C VAL A 499 -13.39 -14.77 17.12
N GLN A 500 -14.30 -15.58 17.64
CA GLN A 500 -14.23 -16.08 19.01
C GLN A 500 -14.84 -17.48 19.13
N ALA A 501 -14.49 -18.21 20.18
CA ALA A 501 -15.21 -19.44 20.54
C ALA A 501 -16.62 -19.10 21.08
N LYS A 502 -17.65 -19.85 20.68
CA LYS A 502 -19.03 -19.68 21.19
C LYS A 502 -19.15 -20.04 22.66
N GLU A 503 -18.47 -21.12 23.05
CA GLU A 503 -18.36 -21.58 24.42
C GLU A 503 -16.87 -21.81 24.69
N PRO A 504 -16.22 -20.96 25.53
CA PRO A 504 -14.83 -21.14 25.90
C PRO A 504 -14.62 -22.51 26.55
N SER A 505 -13.62 -23.26 26.10
CA SER A 505 -13.32 -24.60 26.61
C SER A 505 -12.81 -24.58 28.06
N GLY A 506 -12.38 -23.40 28.55
CA GLY A 506 -11.65 -23.26 29.80
C GLY A 506 -10.18 -23.67 29.67
N ASP A 507 -9.67 -23.76 28.45
CA ASP A 507 -8.25 -23.97 28.14
C ASP A 507 -7.84 -22.96 27.06
N ILE A 508 -7.07 -21.95 27.47
CA ILE A 508 -6.60 -20.88 26.61
C ILE A 508 -5.84 -21.40 25.38
N LEU A 509 -5.16 -22.55 25.45
CA LEU A 509 -4.46 -23.12 24.30
C LEU A 509 -5.45 -23.72 23.30
N GLN A 510 -6.51 -24.37 23.76
CA GLN A 510 -7.55 -24.92 22.87
C GLN A 510 -8.34 -23.79 22.20
N ASP A 511 -8.75 -22.79 22.98
CA ASP A 511 -9.51 -21.64 22.46
C ASP A 511 -8.66 -20.81 21.49
N THR A 512 -7.37 -20.60 21.81
CA THR A 512 -6.42 -19.94 20.91
C THR A 512 -6.24 -20.72 19.61
N THR A 513 -6.11 -22.05 19.69
CA THR A 513 -5.97 -22.91 18.51
C THR A 513 -7.19 -22.77 17.59
N ALA A 514 -8.40 -22.87 18.16
CA ALA A 514 -9.65 -22.79 17.40
C ALA A 514 -9.81 -21.43 16.70
N VAL A 515 -9.47 -20.34 17.39
CA VAL A 515 -9.48 -18.99 16.81
C VAL A 515 -8.43 -18.84 15.72
N LEU A 516 -7.18 -19.29 15.94
CA LEU A 516 -6.09 -19.19 14.97
C LEU A 516 -6.34 -20.04 13.71
N GLU A 517 -6.95 -21.22 13.83
CA GLU A 517 -7.38 -22.02 12.67
C GLU A 517 -8.45 -21.30 11.83
N ALA A 518 -9.43 -20.69 12.49
CA ALA A 518 -10.45 -19.89 11.81
C ALA A 518 -9.85 -18.64 11.14
N VAL A 519 -8.93 -17.95 11.83
CA VAL A 519 -8.17 -16.81 11.29
C VAL A 519 -7.37 -17.23 10.05
N LEU A 520 -6.61 -18.32 10.11
CA LEU A 520 -5.84 -18.85 8.99
C LEU A 520 -6.77 -19.12 7.80
N LEU A 521 -7.87 -19.85 8.01
CA LEU A 521 -8.83 -20.21 6.97
C LEU A 521 -9.47 -18.98 6.29
N LEU A 522 -9.75 -17.93 7.08
CA LEU A 522 -10.33 -16.68 6.62
C LEU A 522 -9.33 -15.78 5.91
N GLN A 523 -8.01 -15.98 6.03
CA GLN A 523 -7.07 -15.16 5.28
C GLN A 523 -7.20 -15.36 3.76
N ARG A 524 -6.81 -14.34 2.99
CA ARG A 524 -6.87 -14.39 1.52
C ARG A 524 -5.93 -15.43 0.90
N HIS A 525 -4.78 -15.62 1.55
CA HIS A 525 -3.71 -16.55 1.17
C HIS A 525 -3.25 -17.32 2.41
N PRO A 526 -4.08 -18.26 2.95
CA PRO A 526 -3.68 -19.11 4.08
C PRO A 526 -2.37 -19.83 3.81
N GLU A 527 -2.19 -20.28 2.57
CA GLU A 527 -0.98 -20.91 2.05
C GLU A 527 0.21 -19.95 1.94
N SER A 528 0.23 -18.80 2.58
CA SER A 528 1.36 -17.87 2.54
C SER A 528 1.70 -17.32 3.94
N GLN A 529 1.38 -18.09 4.98
CA GLN A 529 1.34 -17.65 6.38
C GLN A 529 2.24 -18.52 7.28
N PRO A 530 3.56 -18.55 7.03
CA PRO A 530 4.46 -19.45 7.74
C PRO A 530 4.48 -19.23 9.25
N ASP A 531 4.42 -17.98 9.72
CA ASP A 531 4.41 -17.63 11.13
C ASP A 531 3.17 -18.16 11.89
N LEU A 532 1.99 -18.08 11.27
CA LEU A 532 0.73 -18.57 11.83
C LEU A 532 0.73 -20.11 11.90
N HIS A 533 1.23 -20.76 10.85
CA HIS A 533 1.45 -22.20 10.84
C HIS A 533 2.44 -22.64 11.92
N LEU A 534 3.57 -21.95 12.12
CA LEU A 534 4.50 -22.27 13.20
C LEU A 534 3.89 -22.10 14.59
N THR A 535 3.14 -21.02 14.80
CA THR A 535 2.44 -20.79 16.08
C THR A 535 1.44 -21.92 16.37
N LEU A 536 0.63 -22.30 15.37
CA LEU A 536 -0.29 -23.44 15.49
C LEU A 536 0.45 -24.75 15.77
N ALA A 537 1.60 -24.98 15.12
CA ALA A 537 2.40 -26.17 15.33
C ALA A 537 2.93 -26.26 16.78
N GLU A 538 3.50 -25.17 17.30
CA GLU A 538 3.98 -25.11 18.69
C GLU A 538 2.84 -25.34 19.70
N ILE A 539 1.66 -24.75 19.48
CA ILE A 539 0.50 -24.97 20.37
C ILE A 539 0.05 -26.43 20.30
N TYR A 540 0.00 -27.03 19.11
CA TYR A 540 -0.41 -28.42 18.94
C TYR A 540 0.54 -29.41 19.62
N LEU A 541 1.84 -29.12 19.69
CA LEU A 541 2.77 -29.91 20.50
C LEU A 541 2.42 -29.85 21.98
N LYS A 542 2.13 -28.65 22.51
CA LYS A 542 1.72 -28.49 23.91
C LYS A 542 0.39 -29.16 24.23
N LEU A 543 -0.51 -29.25 23.25
CA LEU A 543 -1.78 -29.99 23.36
C LEU A 543 -1.62 -31.52 23.18
N GLY A 544 -0.40 -32.03 22.97
CA GLY A 544 -0.17 -33.46 22.75
C GLY A 544 -0.74 -33.97 21.42
N LYS A 545 -0.80 -33.12 20.39
CA LYS A 545 -1.29 -33.46 19.05
C LYS A 545 -0.15 -33.34 18.01
N PRO A 546 0.88 -34.21 18.09
CA PRO A 546 2.07 -34.11 17.24
C PRO A 546 1.75 -34.28 15.75
N GLU A 547 0.68 -35.00 15.39
CA GLU A 547 0.22 -35.16 14.01
C GLU A 547 -0.13 -33.81 13.36
N LYS A 548 -1.01 -33.05 14.01
CA LYS A 548 -1.39 -31.70 13.57
C LYS A 548 -0.22 -30.72 13.65
N ALA A 549 0.64 -30.85 14.66
CA ALA A 549 1.82 -30.02 14.77
C ALA A 549 2.74 -30.18 13.56
N ALA A 550 2.98 -31.41 13.12
CA ALA A 550 3.78 -31.69 11.93
C ALA A 550 3.11 -31.18 10.65
N GLU A 551 1.79 -31.31 10.49
CA GLU A 551 1.06 -30.76 9.34
C GLU A 551 1.29 -29.25 9.19
N HIS A 552 1.11 -28.50 10.28
CA HIS A 552 1.34 -27.07 10.28
C HIS A 552 2.83 -26.72 10.13
N ALA A 553 3.75 -27.46 10.74
CA ALA A 553 5.18 -27.28 10.54
C ALA A 553 5.60 -27.45 9.07
N VAL A 554 5.08 -28.49 8.40
CA VAL A 554 5.32 -28.74 6.97
C VAL A 554 4.69 -27.63 6.11
N ALA A 555 3.49 -27.18 6.44
CA ALA A 555 2.84 -26.08 5.73
C ALA A 555 3.63 -24.77 5.90
N ALA A 556 4.15 -24.45 7.08
CA ALA A 556 5.04 -23.31 7.28
C ALA A 556 6.30 -23.44 6.42
N MET A 557 6.93 -24.61 6.45
CA MET A 557 8.18 -24.88 5.76
C MET A 557 8.10 -24.68 4.24
N LEU A 558 7.02 -25.11 3.59
CA LEU A 558 6.82 -24.88 2.15
C LEU A 558 6.78 -23.38 1.78
N LEU A 559 6.59 -22.51 2.78
CA LEU A 559 6.37 -21.08 2.63
C LEU A 559 7.52 -20.23 3.16
N ILE A 560 8.35 -20.80 4.04
CA ILE A 560 9.50 -20.12 4.63
C ILE A 560 10.55 -19.87 3.55
N ASN A 561 10.95 -18.60 3.42
CA ASN A 561 12.18 -18.29 2.71
C ASN A 561 13.36 -18.76 3.58
N PRO A 562 14.23 -19.66 3.09
CA PRO A 562 15.37 -20.18 3.86
C PRO A 562 16.37 -19.10 4.31
N ALA A 563 16.23 -17.84 3.86
CA ALA A 563 16.99 -16.70 4.36
C ALA A 563 16.45 -16.10 5.70
N ASN A 564 15.36 -16.61 6.29
CA ASN A 564 14.86 -16.15 7.59
C ASN A 564 15.26 -17.12 8.72
N PRO A 565 16.39 -16.90 9.41
CA PRO A 565 16.91 -17.82 10.41
C PRO A 565 15.97 -18.00 11.61
N ARG A 566 15.19 -16.98 11.99
CA ARG A 566 14.26 -17.09 13.12
C ARG A 566 13.15 -18.12 12.87
N LEU A 567 12.58 -18.13 11.66
CA LEU A 567 11.53 -19.07 11.29
C LEU A 567 12.07 -20.48 11.11
N LEU A 568 13.29 -20.61 10.59
CA LEU A 568 13.98 -21.89 10.52
C LEU A 568 14.25 -22.45 11.92
N THR A 569 14.78 -21.67 12.85
CA THR A 569 15.01 -22.12 14.23
C THR A 569 13.72 -22.56 14.93
N ALA A 570 12.63 -21.80 14.79
CA ALA A 570 11.33 -22.19 15.35
C ALA A 570 10.79 -23.48 14.72
N LEU A 571 10.90 -23.62 13.39
CA LEU A 571 10.52 -24.84 12.68
C LEU A 571 11.33 -26.05 13.16
N PHE A 572 12.66 -25.94 13.27
CA PHE A 572 13.50 -27.03 13.75
C PHE A 572 13.24 -27.36 15.21
N HIS A 573 12.98 -26.37 16.06
CA HIS A 573 12.57 -26.62 17.44
C HIS A 573 11.30 -27.47 17.53
N VAL A 574 10.31 -27.19 16.68
CA VAL A 574 9.09 -28.00 16.57
C VAL A 574 9.43 -29.41 16.10
N LEU A 575 10.19 -29.55 15.00
CA LEU A 575 10.55 -30.85 14.42
C LEU A 575 11.46 -31.72 15.31
N GLU A 576 12.32 -31.10 16.12
CA GLU A 576 13.21 -31.77 17.05
C GLU A 576 12.54 -32.14 18.38
N SER A 577 11.28 -31.73 18.59
CA SER A 577 10.55 -32.07 19.82
C SER A 577 10.41 -33.59 19.98
N PRO A 578 10.59 -34.15 21.19
CA PRO A 578 10.46 -35.58 21.44
C PRO A 578 9.15 -36.17 20.90
N GLU A 579 8.05 -35.41 20.97
CA GLU A 579 6.72 -35.79 20.52
C GLU A 579 6.61 -35.87 18.98
N ILE A 580 7.39 -35.10 18.23
CA ILE A 580 7.55 -35.30 16.77
C ILE A 580 8.57 -36.40 16.49
N GLN A 581 9.61 -36.56 17.31
CA GLN A 581 10.56 -37.68 17.16
C GLN A 581 9.95 -39.05 17.49
N GLU A 582 8.78 -39.10 18.13
CA GLU A 582 7.93 -40.30 18.24
C GLU A 582 7.28 -40.69 16.90
N TRP A 583 7.43 -39.89 15.84
CA TRP A 583 7.23 -40.36 14.47
C TRP A 583 8.33 -41.36 14.14
N ASN A 584 7.94 -42.57 13.73
CA ASN A 584 8.92 -43.61 13.45
C ASN A 584 9.83 -43.20 12.29
N ALA A 585 11.15 -43.31 12.47
CA ALA A 585 12.10 -43.22 11.37
C ALA A 585 11.80 -44.37 10.38
N ALA A 586 11.36 -44.04 9.17
CA ALA A 586 11.12 -45.03 8.12
C ALA A 586 12.43 -45.63 7.62
N PHE A 587 13.46 -44.80 7.54
CA PHE A 587 14.76 -45.16 6.99
C PHE A 587 15.82 -44.17 7.48
N ASP A 588 16.79 -44.64 8.28
CA ASP A 588 18.00 -43.90 8.59
C ASP A 588 19.09 -44.27 7.57
N PHE A 589 19.60 -43.29 6.83
CA PHE A 589 20.54 -43.55 5.74
C PHE A 589 21.96 -43.84 6.24
N ILE A 590 22.31 -43.44 7.47
CA ILE A 590 23.59 -43.78 8.10
C ILE A 590 23.57 -45.27 8.49
N ASP A 591 22.48 -45.72 9.11
CA ASP A 591 22.36 -47.12 9.56
C ASP A 591 22.29 -48.13 8.41
N HIS A 592 21.96 -47.67 7.18
CA HIS A 592 21.86 -48.50 5.98
C HIS A 592 22.96 -48.23 4.96
N LEU A 593 24.13 -47.73 5.39
CA LEU A 593 25.23 -47.34 4.52
C LEU A 593 25.73 -48.47 3.60
N GLU A 594 25.61 -49.73 4.01
CA GLU A 594 25.97 -50.92 3.24
C GLU A 594 25.10 -51.13 2.00
N THR A 595 23.91 -50.56 1.97
CA THR A 595 23.01 -50.59 0.80
C THR A 595 23.31 -49.47 -0.21
N ALA A 596 24.15 -48.51 0.18
CA ALA A 596 24.45 -47.34 -0.62
C ALA A 596 25.45 -47.63 -1.73
N VAL A 597 25.23 -47.02 -2.90
CA VAL A 597 26.15 -47.07 -4.02
C VAL A 597 26.98 -45.78 -4.04
N LEU A 598 28.26 -45.88 -3.69
CA LEU A 598 29.23 -44.79 -3.79
C LEU A 598 29.76 -44.67 -5.23
N ALA A 599 29.65 -43.47 -5.80
CA ALA A 599 30.29 -43.08 -7.04
C ALA A 599 31.27 -41.93 -6.77
N ALA A 600 32.57 -42.23 -6.87
CA ALA A 600 33.67 -41.28 -6.70
C ALA A 600 34.83 -41.65 -7.65
N PRO A 601 35.72 -40.71 -8.02
CA PRO A 601 36.94 -41.01 -8.77
C PRO A 601 37.80 -42.07 -8.09
N LYS A 602 38.51 -42.89 -8.87
CA LYS A 602 39.51 -43.82 -8.32
C LYS A 602 40.74 -43.01 -7.87
N SER A 603 40.84 -42.76 -6.57
CA SER A 603 42.00 -42.18 -5.91
C SER A 603 42.37 -43.00 -4.67
N ASP A 604 43.60 -42.86 -4.18
CA ASP A 604 44.04 -43.48 -2.91
C ASP A 604 43.45 -42.77 -1.66
N PHE A 605 42.58 -41.77 -1.86
CA PHE A 605 41.98 -40.96 -0.82
C PHE A 605 40.58 -41.47 -0.44
N PRO A 606 40.23 -41.60 0.86
CA PRO A 606 38.90 -42.01 1.28
C PRO A 606 37.88 -40.91 0.98
N HIS A 607 36.96 -41.19 0.04
CA HIS A 607 35.89 -40.26 -0.34
C HIS A 607 34.65 -40.33 0.55
N LEU A 608 34.57 -41.30 1.45
CA LEU A 608 33.46 -41.53 2.37
C LEU A 608 34.00 -41.97 3.74
N GLU A 609 33.53 -41.33 4.81
CA GLU A 609 33.86 -41.65 6.19
C GLU A 609 32.64 -41.41 7.07
N GLN A 610 32.34 -42.33 8.00
CA GLN A 610 31.36 -42.08 9.06
C GLN A 610 32.10 -41.47 10.25
N THR A 611 31.73 -40.25 10.63
CA THR A 611 32.42 -39.46 11.67
C THR A 611 31.40 -38.59 12.41
N ALA A 612 31.86 -37.72 13.30
CA ALA A 612 31.01 -36.75 13.99
C ALA A 612 31.62 -35.36 13.92
N PHE A 613 30.80 -34.35 13.61
CA PHE A 613 31.23 -32.95 13.62
C PHE A 613 30.68 -32.27 14.87
N THR A 614 31.51 -31.47 15.53
CA THR A 614 31.08 -30.62 16.65
C THR A 614 31.16 -29.17 16.22
N ILE A 615 29.99 -28.56 16.01
CA ILE A 615 29.84 -27.18 15.51
C ILE A 615 28.93 -26.45 16.48
N ASP A 616 29.36 -25.27 16.97
CA ASP A 616 28.61 -24.45 17.93
C ASP A 616 28.13 -25.20 19.18
N GLY A 617 28.93 -26.16 19.66
CA GLY A 617 28.60 -26.98 20.84
C GLY A 617 27.60 -28.12 20.57
N SER A 618 27.18 -28.32 19.32
CA SER A 618 26.33 -29.42 18.88
C SER A 618 27.13 -30.47 18.12
N THR A 619 27.27 -31.65 18.72
CA THR A 619 27.91 -32.82 18.10
C THR A 619 26.85 -33.65 17.37
N ARG A 620 27.04 -33.90 16.08
CA ARG A 620 26.14 -34.75 15.27
C ARG A 620 26.95 -35.79 14.48
N ASP A 621 26.48 -37.03 14.48
CA ASP A 621 27.00 -38.08 13.61
C ASP A 621 26.70 -37.74 12.14
N ALA A 622 27.69 -37.90 11.28
CA ALA A 622 27.66 -37.47 9.90
C ALA A 622 28.34 -38.45 8.94
N LEU A 623 27.79 -38.55 7.73
CA LEU A 623 28.46 -39.12 6.58
C LEU A 623 29.31 -38.02 5.94
N MET A 624 30.62 -38.10 6.12
CA MET A 624 31.58 -37.20 5.48
C MET A 624 31.86 -37.70 4.07
N LEU A 625 31.59 -36.86 3.08
CA LEU A 625 31.94 -37.07 1.68
C LEU A 625 32.95 -36.02 1.22
N HIS A 626 33.95 -36.45 0.45
CA HIS A 626 34.90 -35.54 -0.21
C HIS A 626 34.61 -35.43 -1.71
N PRO A 627 34.42 -34.22 -2.26
CA PRO A 627 34.02 -34.05 -3.65
C PRO A 627 35.14 -34.39 -4.66
N PRO A 628 34.78 -34.68 -5.92
CA PRO A 628 33.41 -34.98 -6.37
C PRO A 628 33.03 -36.41 -5.93
N ALA A 629 31.94 -36.55 -5.19
CA ALA A 629 31.43 -37.84 -4.75
C ALA A 629 29.92 -37.82 -4.66
N SER A 630 29.29 -38.97 -4.87
CA SER A 630 27.87 -39.14 -4.62
C SER A 630 27.56 -40.51 -4.04
N LEU A 631 26.57 -40.55 -3.15
CA LEU A 631 26.11 -41.72 -2.43
C LEU A 631 24.62 -41.90 -2.74
N SER A 632 24.25 -43.03 -3.35
CA SER A 632 22.89 -43.28 -3.83
C SER A 632 22.24 -44.45 -3.11
N TYR A 633 20.98 -44.30 -2.71
CA TYR A 633 20.17 -45.31 -2.04
C TYR A 633 18.92 -45.57 -2.85
N THR A 634 18.62 -46.84 -3.16
CA THR A 634 17.35 -47.23 -3.79
C THR A 634 16.45 -47.82 -2.72
N ILE A 635 15.35 -47.13 -2.42
CA ILE A 635 14.42 -47.49 -1.35
C ILE A 635 12.98 -47.44 -1.85
N HIS A 636 12.11 -48.22 -1.21
CA HIS A 636 10.66 -48.08 -1.37
C HIS A 636 10.15 -47.00 -0.42
N ILE A 637 9.59 -45.91 -0.95
CA ILE A 637 9.08 -44.81 -0.13
C ILE A 637 7.73 -45.23 0.49
N PRO A 638 7.60 -45.23 1.83
CA PRO A 638 6.35 -45.64 2.48
C PRO A 638 5.13 -44.84 1.98
N PRO A 639 3.93 -45.45 1.89
CA PRO A 639 2.70 -44.73 1.52
C PRO A 639 2.35 -43.56 2.44
N ASN A 640 2.84 -43.60 3.68
CA ASN A 640 2.71 -42.58 4.72
C ASN A 640 3.98 -41.73 4.91
N ALA A 641 4.95 -41.77 3.99
CA ALA A 641 6.17 -40.96 4.09
C ALA A 641 5.82 -39.46 4.11
N ALA A 642 6.39 -38.70 5.03
CA ALA A 642 6.08 -37.28 5.17
C ALA A 642 7.22 -36.42 4.61
N PHE A 643 8.42 -36.58 5.15
CA PHE A 643 9.56 -35.74 4.82
C PHE A 643 10.89 -36.46 5.09
N MET A 644 11.97 -35.94 4.54
CA MET A 644 13.34 -36.36 4.84
C MET A 644 14.11 -35.18 5.44
N THR A 645 14.82 -35.39 6.54
CA THR A 645 15.68 -34.39 7.19
C THR A 645 17.15 -34.76 7.03
N THR A 646 18.04 -33.78 6.97
CA THR A 646 19.49 -33.95 7.14
C THR A 646 20.11 -32.61 7.52
N SER A 647 21.30 -32.59 8.12
CA SER A 647 22.05 -31.36 8.36
C SER A 647 23.34 -31.38 7.57
N ILE A 648 23.63 -30.29 6.87
CA ILE A 648 24.84 -30.15 6.07
C ILE A 648 25.79 -29.14 6.70
N ALA A 649 27.08 -29.45 6.68
CA ALA A 649 28.15 -28.55 7.11
C ALA A 649 29.49 -28.98 6.52
N THR A 650 30.45 -28.06 6.51
CA THR A 650 31.87 -28.39 6.29
C THR A 650 32.54 -28.74 7.61
N ASP A 651 33.50 -29.65 7.56
CA ASP A 651 34.27 -30.13 8.72
C ASP A 651 35.01 -28.97 9.42
N PRO A 652 34.83 -28.77 10.74
CA PRO A 652 35.56 -27.75 11.50
C PRO A 652 37.08 -27.81 11.37
N GLU A 653 37.64 -29.00 11.17
CA GLU A 653 39.09 -29.20 11.07
C GLU A 653 39.67 -28.57 9.79
N THR A 654 38.85 -28.36 8.75
CA THR A 654 39.30 -27.88 7.44
C THR A 654 39.00 -26.41 7.17
N TRP A 655 38.28 -25.72 8.05
CA TRP A 655 37.95 -24.29 7.88
C TRP A 655 39.15 -23.36 7.69
N GLY A 656 40.34 -23.77 8.17
CA GLY A 656 41.58 -23.03 8.02
C GLY A 656 42.38 -23.34 6.74
N TRP A 657 41.93 -24.28 5.90
CA TRP A 657 42.75 -24.85 4.83
C TRP A 657 42.67 -24.07 3.50
N GLY A 658 41.80 -23.07 3.41
CA GLY A 658 41.80 -22.08 2.33
C GLY A 658 41.02 -22.43 1.06
N GLY A 659 40.23 -23.51 1.04
CA GLY A 659 39.34 -23.85 -0.07
C GLY A 659 38.11 -22.94 -0.18
N ASP A 660 37.40 -23.01 -1.31
CA ASP A 660 36.19 -22.23 -1.55
C ASP A 660 34.89 -22.89 -1.04
N GLY A 661 34.97 -24.12 -0.55
CA GLY A 661 33.90 -24.84 0.14
C GLY A 661 33.08 -25.73 -0.79
N VAL A 662 32.05 -26.38 -0.26
CA VAL A 662 31.40 -27.53 -0.93
C VAL A 662 30.02 -27.19 -1.48
N THR A 663 29.67 -27.76 -2.61
CA THR A 663 28.30 -27.74 -3.15
C THR A 663 27.57 -29.04 -2.82
N PHE A 664 26.60 -28.97 -1.92
CA PHE A 664 25.70 -30.05 -1.52
C PHE A 664 24.51 -30.13 -2.47
N GLN A 665 24.18 -31.34 -2.92
CA GLN A 665 23.04 -31.61 -3.79
C GLN A 665 22.30 -32.87 -3.35
N ILE A 666 20.98 -32.87 -3.49
CA ILE A 666 20.15 -34.07 -3.36
C ILE A 666 19.29 -34.19 -4.61
N ASP A 667 19.39 -35.35 -5.27
CA ASP A 667 18.56 -35.74 -6.39
C ASP A 667 17.65 -36.90 -5.99
N ILE A 668 16.39 -36.87 -6.41
CA ILE A 668 15.44 -37.98 -6.26
C ILE A 668 15.01 -38.43 -7.65
N GLU A 669 15.18 -39.72 -7.94
CA GLU A 669 14.71 -40.35 -9.17
C GLU A 669 13.59 -41.34 -8.85
N ALA A 670 12.38 -41.04 -9.29
CA ALA A 670 11.20 -41.88 -9.10
C ALA A 670 10.38 -41.92 -10.40
N SER A 671 9.80 -43.07 -10.75
CA SER A 671 8.99 -43.25 -11.96
C SER A 671 9.67 -42.78 -13.26
N GLY A 672 10.99 -42.90 -13.35
CA GLY A 672 11.79 -42.50 -14.53
C GLY A 672 12.01 -40.99 -14.69
N LYS A 673 11.63 -40.16 -13.69
CA LYS A 673 11.93 -38.72 -13.65
C LYS A 673 12.92 -38.45 -12.52
N ARG A 674 14.01 -37.74 -12.85
CA ARG A 674 14.98 -37.22 -11.88
C ARG A 674 14.68 -35.76 -11.55
N GLU A 675 14.62 -35.43 -10.27
CA GLU A 675 14.35 -34.10 -9.75
C GLU A 675 15.43 -33.71 -8.74
N ARG A 676 15.96 -32.49 -8.89
CA ARG A 676 16.90 -31.93 -7.92
C ARG A 676 16.13 -31.19 -6.84
N VAL A 677 16.18 -31.73 -5.63
CA VAL A 677 15.42 -31.21 -4.48
C VAL A 677 16.30 -30.35 -3.55
N LEU A 678 17.63 -30.45 -3.65
CA LEU A 678 18.58 -29.57 -2.97
C LEU A 678 19.74 -29.22 -3.90
N ALA A 679 20.16 -27.94 -3.88
CA ALA A 679 21.44 -27.49 -4.40
C ALA A 679 21.92 -26.28 -3.59
N GLN A 680 22.95 -26.47 -2.76
CA GLN A 680 23.42 -25.44 -1.85
C GLN A 680 24.94 -25.44 -1.75
N HIS A 681 25.54 -24.27 -1.95
CA HIS A 681 26.96 -24.06 -1.71
C HIS A 681 27.20 -23.55 -0.28
N ILE A 682 28.17 -24.14 0.42
CA ILE A 682 28.63 -23.74 1.75
C ILE A 682 30.10 -23.38 1.63
N SER A 683 30.43 -22.12 1.90
CA SER A 683 31.81 -21.65 1.88
C SER A 683 32.53 -21.93 3.20
N ASN A 684 33.85 -21.77 3.23
CA ASN A 684 34.65 -21.85 4.46
C ASN A 684 34.66 -20.54 5.27
N SER A 685 33.86 -19.54 4.88
CA SER A 685 33.77 -18.25 5.56
C SER A 685 33.06 -18.36 6.92
N GLU A 686 33.39 -17.49 7.87
CA GLU A 686 32.86 -17.54 9.24
C GLU A 686 31.33 -17.53 9.31
N SER A 687 30.65 -16.86 8.35
CA SER A 687 29.18 -16.84 8.28
C SER A 687 28.54 -18.18 7.90
N ASP A 688 29.32 -19.12 7.35
CA ASP A 688 28.84 -20.43 6.88
C ASP A 688 29.26 -21.58 7.81
N ARG A 689 30.02 -21.29 8.88
CA ARG A 689 30.58 -22.28 9.84
C ARG A 689 29.58 -22.72 10.90
N HIS A 690 28.38 -23.08 10.48
CA HIS A 690 27.32 -23.57 11.35
C HIS A 690 26.59 -24.73 10.66
N TRP A 691 25.90 -25.56 11.44
CA TRP A 691 25.00 -26.56 10.86
C TRP A 691 23.91 -25.88 10.03
N ARG A 692 23.65 -26.42 8.84
CA ARG A 692 22.51 -26.03 8.02
C ARG A 692 21.57 -27.21 7.89
N ASP A 693 20.47 -27.13 8.59
CA ASP A 693 19.45 -28.16 8.53
C ASP A 693 18.65 -28.05 7.22
N VAL A 694 18.43 -29.20 6.60
CA VAL A 694 17.78 -29.41 5.31
C VAL A 694 16.61 -30.33 5.53
N LEU A 695 15.47 -29.98 4.94
CA LEU A 695 14.30 -30.84 4.91
C LEU A 695 13.72 -30.89 3.49
N ILE A 696 13.36 -32.10 3.05
CA ILE A 696 12.81 -32.38 1.72
C ILE A 696 11.41 -33.00 1.87
N ASP A 697 10.42 -32.48 1.14
CA ASP A 697 9.06 -33.03 1.08
C ASP A 697 9.05 -34.37 0.32
N MET A 698 8.62 -35.44 1.00
CA MET A 698 8.61 -36.79 0.45
C MET A 698 7.23 -37.26 0.02
N ARG A 699 6.18 -36.45 0.25
CA ARG A 699 4.79 -36.77 -0.11
C ARG A 699 4.58 -37.03 -1.61
N PRO A 700 5.23 -36.30 -2.55
CA PRO A 700 5.10 -36.58 -3.97
C PRO A 700 5.55 -37.98 -4.39
N TYR A 701 6.38 -38.64 -3.57
CA TYR A 701 7.02 -39.93 -3.87
C TYR A 701 6.40 -41.11 -3.11
N ARG A 702 5.32 -40.90 -2.33
CA ARG A 702 4.65 -41.93 -1.53
C ARG A 702 4.30 -43.17 -2.35
N GLY A 703 4.69 -44.35 -1.84
CA GLY A 703 4.42 -45.65 -2.45
C GLY A 703 5.21 -45.95 -3.72
N MET A 704 6.21 -45.13 -4.05
CA MET A 704 7.08 -45.32 -5.22
C MET A 704 8.43 -45.91 -4.80
N ASP A 705 9.04 -46.69 -5.70
CA ASP A 705 10.47 -46.98 -5.61
C ASP A 705 11.24 -45.75 -6.11
N ALA A 706 12.16 -45.25 -5.28
CA ALA A 706 12.94 -44.06 -5.57
C ALA A 706 14.43 -44.28 -5.30
N THR A 707 15.27 -43.69 -6.15
CA THR A 707 16.71 -43.55 -5.90
C THR A 707 16.99 -42.16 -5.38
N ILE A 708 17.50 -42.06 -4.15
CA ILE A 708 17.90 -40.81 -3.49
C ILE A 708 19.42 -40.71 -3.54
N THR A 709 19.94 -39.66 -4.17
CA THR A 709 21.39 -39.44 -4.36
C THR A 709 21.83 -38.20 -3.59
N PHE A 710 22.64 -38.40 -2.54
CA PHE A 710 23.40 -37.34 -1.87
C PHE A 710 24.68 -37.08 -2.65
N ARG A 711 24.89 -35.86 -3.11
CA ARG A 711 26.03 -35.48 -3.97
C ARG A 711 26.76 -34.29 -3.39
N VAL A 712 28.08 -34.35 -3.43
CA VAL A 712 28.97 -33.25 -3.12
C VAL A 712 29.87 -32.98 -4.32
N ASP A 713 29.85 -31.74 -4.79
CA ASP A 713 30.73 -31.24 -5.84
C ASP A 713 31.64 -30.14 -5.26
N PRO A 714 32.81 -29.88 -5.86
CA PRO A 714 33.69 -28.77 -5.44
C PRO A 714 32.97 -27.42 -5.48
N GLY A 715 33.57 -26.42 -4.83
CA GLY A 715 33.08 -25.05 -4.89
C GLY A 715 33.12 -24.43 -6.29
N PRO A 716 32.59 -23.21 -6.49
CA PRO A 716 32.53 -22.53 -7.79
C PRO A 716 33.86 -22.41 -8.53
N ALA A 717 34.99 -22.40 -7.82
CA ALA A 717 36.34 -22.34 -8.39
C ALA A 717 36.88 -23.73 -8.81
N GLY A 718 36.18 -24.82 -8.48
CA GLY A 718 36.63 -26.18 -8.73
C GLY A 718 37.74 -26.65 -7.79
N ASP A 719 37.98 -25.91 -6.70
CA ASP A 719 38.91 -26.28 -5.64
C ASP A 719 38.21 -27.24 -4.68
N PHE A 720 38.90 -28.32 -4.30
CA PHE A 720 38.40 -29.32 -3.36
C PHE A 720 39.28 -29.39 -2.10
N THR A 721 40.09 -28.36 -1.86
CA THR A 721 40.99 -28.27 -0.70
C THR A 721 40.20 -28.10 0.59
N GLY A 722 40.21 -29.11 1.45
CA GLY A 722 39.52 -29.06 2.74
C GLY A 722 38.00 -29.21 2.64
N ASP A 723 37.51 -29.70 1.49
CA ASP A 723 36.09 -29.84 1.18
C ASP A 723 35.48 -31.11 1.79
N ARG A 724 35.67 -31.30 3.11
CA ARG A 724 35.06 -32.41 3.87
C ARG A 724 33.61 -32.04 4.19
N ALA A 725 32.67 -32.57 3.43
CA ALA A 725 31.26 -32.26 3.55
C ALA A 725 30.50 -33.31 4.36
N GLY A 726 29.91 -32.91 5.49
CA GLY A 726 29.14 -33.78 6.37
C GLY A 726 27.65 -33.73 6.10
N TRP A 727 27.03 -34.90 5.95
CA TRP A 727 25.59 -35.10 5.98
C TRP A 727 25.20 -35.75 7.31
N ALA A 728 24.76 -34.95 8.27
CA ALA A 728 24.31 -35.44 9.57
C ALA A 728 22.84 -35.84 9.56
N LYS A 729 22.54 -36.94 10.26
CA LYS A 729 21.19 -37.51 10.43
C LYS A 729 20.28 -37.44 9.18
N PRO A 730 20.72 -37.90 8.00
CA PRO A 730 19.82 -38.14 6.89
C PRO A 730 18.79 -39.20 7.31
N ILE A 731 17.53 -38.80 7.53
CA ILE A 731 16.45 -39.67 8.00
C ILE A 731 15.18 -39.40 7.18
N LEU A 732 14.57 -40.45 6.67
CA LEU A 732 13.22 -40.44 6.11
C LEU A 732 12.20 -40.71 7.21
N TRP A 733 11.18 -39.86 7.31
CA TRP A 733 10.12 -39.93 8.32
C TRP A 733 8.78 -40.31 7.69
N HIS A 734 7.94 -41.01 8.44
CA HIS A 734 6.58 -41.36 8.03
C HIS A 734 5.56 -41.07 9.13
N GLU A 735 4.31 -40.81 8.73
CA GLU A 735 3.19 -40.55 9.64
C GLU A 735 2.93 -41.80 10.49
N SER A 736 2.80 -41.62 11.81
CA SER A 736 2.37 -42.68 12.72
C SER A 736 0.95 -43.13 12.34
N THR A 737 0.75 -44.44 12.15
CA THR A 737 -0.59 -44.99 11.92
C THR A 737 -1.25 -45.31 13.25
N HIS A 738 -1.57 -44.30 14.06
CA HIS A 738 -2.47 -44.49 15.20
C HIS A 738 -3.93 -44.40 14.75
N ASN A 739 -4.35 -45.37 13.92
CA ASN A 739 -5.71 -45.91 13.83
C ASN A 739 -5.79 -46.96 12.70
N ALA A 740 -5.27 -48.15 12.94
CA ALA A 740 -5.80 -49.35 12.30
C ALA A 740 -6.10 -50.35 13.41
N THR A 741 -7.36 -50.41 13.82
CA THR A 741 -7.86 -51.52 14.63
C THR A 741 -7.47 -52.82 13.93
N PRO A 742 -6.83 -53.79 14.61
CA PRO A 742 -6.49 -55.05 13.97
C PRO A 742 -7.79 -55.78 13.61
N GLN A 743 -7.95 -56.13 12.33
CA GLN A 743 -9.03 -56.99 11.85
C GLN A 743 -8.90 -58.41 12.37
#